data_AF-A0A2D6RL83-F1
#
_entry.id   AF-A0A2D6RL83-F1
#
_cell.length_a   1.000
_cell.length_b   1.000
_cell.length_c   1.000
_cell.angle_alpha   90.00
_cell.angle_beta   90.00
_cell.angle_gamma   90.00
#
_symmetry.space_group_name_H-M   'P 1'
#
loop_
_entity.id
_entity.type
_entity.pdbx_description
1 polymer ?
#
loop_
_entity_poly.entity_id
_entity_poly.type
_entity_poly.pdbx_seq_one_letter_code
_entity_poly.pdbx_strand_id
1 'polypeptide(L)'
;MNKKGVSVWLWAIVAVVAISIVLAILFWPFGEGVECVLDEECGEGYSCSNNFCLEIGVETDYEPVFYEEDYIAQFDLESEPQCGDGVCEDGEGSCLDDCGCVDDSGCESGFECVESVCFEVGDDGGGGAGSWSGVAGGGGTEPSGADEPSGAVSCVTNDDCAGGFVCEVSGTGSSCVAPSGEDEVCSLVTQVTDNELNDLYSFADSSSVLWSRLEGLYYDVYLYDILSGITTQLTFTEEDSEYLPSIDGDYIVWLGHDGTDYEVYLYQRGTGTTTQLTDNIYNENFVKIDSDLVVWGAKDGDGDYEIYYYDMSEGIPVKLTDNVDEDLYFDVDGNFIVWNRNELDVYLYEVNPSIGGITTQLSNFGYFPKISGSNVIWREPLATGGYFLKLYNKDTGAAETLFENEEINDFFIDEEYVVWMDEDGKIYFYNIVNGEEGLLWDGEVDIVPTDIVGFEDGILSWAYYDGTDYEVHFVDVDECDTSEPIDESVPVVSPPVPVDDPFMPEIAEATCDILQVTDNELNDLYSVADSSSLVWSMLEGLYYDVYFYELLSGETRQLTFTDDKSEYYASVDGIYVVWLGHDGDDYEVYMWEINPTANFAGGILTQLTDNDYNEVFVQIDGDVVVWSGSDGDDEEIYSYSISNGLTTQITDNEEDDSFFSLYGSSIVWNIGREVYLYERSPTAGGIITRLSTFGHFPKISESNVIWRKPSINGNFLLIIYDIDTGVSEILIEKPEINSFFIDGDYVVWMDEEGKIYFYNLLN
;
A
#
# COMPACT_ATOMS: atom_id res chain seq x y z
N MET A 1 50.09 62.56 60.16
CA MET A 1 48.96 62.61 61.12
C MET A 1 47.79 63.29 60.45
N ASN A 2 46.56 62.86 60.81
CA ASN A 2 45.24 63.32 60.36
C ASN A 2 44.80 62.64 59.05
N LYS A 3 44.03 61.54 59.01
CA LYS A 3 42.84 61.15 59.80
C LYS A 3 41.83 62.30 59.94
N LYS A 4 41.12 62.61 58.85
CA LYS A 4 39.70 63.04 58.78
C LYS A 4 39.39 63.44 57.34
N GLY A 5 38.82 62.51 56.57
CA GLY A 5 38.44 62.75 55.16
C GLY A 5 37.68 61.63 54.46
N VAL A 6 37.47 60.46 55.09
CA VAL A 6 36.85 59.28 54.43
C VAL A 6 35.47 58.90 55.04
N SER A 7 34.94 59.69 55.98
CA SER A 7 33.79 59.26 56.80
C SER A 7 32.40 59.66 56.28
N VAL A 8 32.27 60.49 55.24
CA VAL A 8 30.94 60.94 54.77
C VAL A 8 30.52 60.24 53.46
N TRP A 9 31.47 59.77 52.67
CA TRP A 9 31.19 58.99 51.45
C TRP A 9 30.87 57.52 51.73
N LEU A 10 31.32 56.96 52.85
CA LEU A 10 31.03 55.57 53.19
C LEU A 10 29.58 55.36 53.66
N TRP A 11 28.98 56.34 54.34
CA TRP A 11 27.60 56.20 54.87
C TRP A 11 26.51 56.43 53.81
N ALA A 12 26.80 57.20 52.75
CA ALA A 12 25.89 57.36 51.62
C ALA A 12 25.85 56.10 50.73
N ILE A 13 26.98 55.39 50.59
CA ILE A 13 27.04 54.14 49.82
C ILE A 13 26.38 52.99 50.57
N VAL A 14 26.53 52.92 51.90
CA VAL A 14 25.89 51.87 52.71
C VAL A 14 24.36 52.02 52.78
N ALA A 15 23.83 53.24 52.76
CA ALA A 15 22.38 53.47 52.75
C ALA A 15 21.71 53.14 51.41
N VAL A 16 22.42 53.35 50.28
CA VAL A 16 21.89 53.01 48.93
C VAL A 16 21.93 51.49 48.72
N VAL A 17 23.00 50.81 49.17
CA VAL A 17 23.09 49.34 49.08
C VAL A 17 22.07 48.66 50.00
N ALA A 18 21.78 49.21 51.19
CA ALA A 18 20.79 48.63 52.09
C ALA A 18 19.33 48.78 51.62
N ILE A 19 18.99 49.85 50.88
CA ILE A 19 17.64 50.03 50.31
C ILE A 19 17.45 49.18 49.05
N SER A 20 18.50 48.96 48.27
CA SER A 20 18.46 48.06 47.11
C SER A 20 18.32 46.58 47.51
N ILE A 21 18.91 46.17 48.65
CA ILE A 21 18.78 44.79 49.15
C ILE A 21 17.39 44.52 49.73
N VAL A 22 16.74 45.51 50.37
CA VAL A 22 15.39 45.32 50.94
C VAL A 22 14.30 45.37 49.87
N LEU A 23 14.51 46.05 48.74
CA LEU A 23 13.58 46.00 47.59
C LEU A 23 13.73 44.75 46.73
N ALA A 24 14.88 44.07 46.79
CA ALA A 24 15.09 42.78 46.11
C ALA A 24 14.52 41.58 46.90
N ILE A 25 14.18 41.74 48.19
CA ILE A 25 13.67 40.66 49.05
C ILE A 25 12.12 40.62 49.09
N LEU A 26 11.42 41.62 48.54
CA LEU A 26 9.94 41.66 48.57
C LEU A 26 9.25 41.38 47.23
N PHE A 27 10.00 41.21 46.14
CA PHE A 27 9.44 40.91 44.83
C PHE A 27 10.40 40.02 44.04
N TRP A 28 10.39 38.71 44.31
CA TRP A 28 10.60 37.66 43.33
C TRP A 28 9.91 36.37 43.82
N PRO A 29 9.19 35.64 42.95
CA PRO A 29 8.58 34.37 43.32
C PRO A 29 9.68 33.31 43.35
N PHE A 30 9.74 32.51 44.42
CA PHE A 30 10.61 31.34 44.48
C PHE A 30 9.89 30.18 43.79
N GLY A 31 10.43 29.75 42.65
CA GLY A 31 10.06 28.54 41.93
C GLY A 31 11.30 27.67 41.71
N GLU A 32 11.10 26.49 41.14
CA GLU A 32 12.11 25.44 40.90
C GLU A 32 13.45 25.96 40.33
N GLY A 33 14.54 25.29 40.70
CA GLY A 33 15.88 25.53 40.11
C GLY A 33 16.77 26.53 40.84
N VAL A 34 16.47 26.92 42.09
CA VAL A 34 17.34 27.78 42.91
C VAL A 34 18.39 26.95 43.65
N GLU A 35 19.67 27.36 43.55
CA GLU A 35 20.78 26.69 44.25
C GLU A 35 20.66 26.80 45.79
N CYS A 36 20.82 25.70 46.52
CA CYS A 36 20.73 25.62 47.98
C CYS A 36 21.79 24.70 48.59
N VAL A 37 22.06 24.82 49.89
CA VAL A 37 22.94 23.89 50.63
C VAL A 37 22.23 23.27 51.84
N LEU A 38 21.17 23.90 52.33
CA LEU A 38 20.34 23.44 53.45
C LEU A 38 18.86 23.73 53.17
N ASP A 39 17.95 22.86 53.64
CA ASP A 39 16.50 22.97 53.40
C ASP A 39 15.88 24.31 53.84
N GLU A 40 16.46 24.97 54.84
CA GLU A 40 15.98 26.26 55.36
C GLU A 40 16.17 27.42 54.37
N GLU A 41 16.92 27.20 53.29
CA GLU A 41 17.16 28.14 52.20
C GLU A 41 16.09 28.03 51.10
N CYS A 42 15.24 27.00 51.15
CA CYS A 42 14.11 26.79 50.24
C CYS A 42 12.79 27.34 50.81
N GLY A 43 11.90 27.79 49.93
CA GLY A 43 10.57 28.32 50.32
C GLY A 43 9.63 27.22 50.85
N GLU A 44 8.55 27.62 51.54
CA GLU A 44 7.54 26.65 52.01
C GLU A 44 6.97 25.84 50.82
N GLY A 45 7.08 24.51 50.88
CA GLY A 45 6.69 23.59 49.82
C GLY A 45 7.87 22.87 49.15
N TYR A 46 9.11 23.30 49.38
CA TYR A 46 10.31 22.81 48.70
C TYR A 46 11.39 22.33 49.71
N SER A 47 12.24 21.37 49.32
CA SER A 47 13.39 20.84 50.07
C SER A 47 14.66 20.84 49.22
N CYS A 48 15.82 20.89 49.85
CA CYS A 48 17.11 21.01 49.18
C CYS A 48 17.66 19.62 48.80
N SER A 49 17.75 19.33 47.50
CA SER A 49 18.30 18.09 46.96
C SER A 49 19.27 18.41 45.82
N ASN A 50 20.46 17.79 45.83
CA ASN A 50 21.52 18.02 44.85
C ASN A 50 21.88 19.50 44.61
N ASN A 51 21.88 20.28 45.69
CA ASN A 51 22.07 21.72 45.71
C ASN A 51 20.98 22.52 45.00
N PHE A 52 19.77 21.99 44.82
CA PHE A 52 18.63 22.74 44.28
C PHE A 52 17.37 22.54 45.12
N CYS A 53 16.54 23.58 45.20
CA CYS A 53 15.24 23.48 45.87
C CYS A 53 14.22 22.76 44.98
N LEU A 54 13.73 21.60 45.43
CA LEU A 54 12.75 20.74 44.75
C LEU A 54 11.46 20.60 45.57
N GLU A 55 10.30 20.51 44.91
CA GLU A 55 9.00 20.44 45.59
C GLU A 55 8.84 19.15 46.39
N ILE A 56 8.26 19.23 47.59
CA ILE A 56 8.09 18.07 48.48
C ILE A 56 6.85 17.30 48.01
N GLY A 57 7.11 16.17 47.34
CA GLY A 57 6.18 15.47 46.45
C GLY A 57 4.81 15.06 47.00
N VAL A 58 3.84 15.13 46.08
CA VAL A 58 2.78 14.15 45.93
C VAL A 58 3.13 13.39 44.65
N GLU A 59 3.27 12.06 44.73
CA GLU A 59 3.51 11.18 43.57
C GLU A 59 2.38 11.35 42.54
N THR A 60 2.74 11.82 41.35
CA THR A 60 2.05 11.55 40.09
C THR A 60 3.12 11.45 39.01
N ASP A 61 3.24 10.30 38.37
CA ASP A 61 4.05 10.08 37.19
C ASP A 61 3.62 11.06 36.08
N TYR A 62 4.55 11.83 35.52
CA TYR A 62 4.37 12.66 34.33
C TYR A 62 5.70 12.73 33.56
N GLU A 63 5.66 12.18 32.35
CA GLU A 63 6.61 12.40 31.25
C GLU A 63 6.39 13.80 30.62
N PRO A 64 7.38 14.35 29.90
CA PRO A 64 7.16 15.52 29.06
C PRO A 64 6.56 15.12 27.70
N VAL A 65 5.34 15.61 27.44
CA VAL A 65 4.62 15.58 26.15
C VAL A 65 4.78 16.93 25.44
N PHE A 66 4.92 16.91 24.11
CA PHE A 66 4.33 17.80 23.07
C PHE A 66 5.08 17.59 21.75
N TYR A 67 4.53 17.36 20.55
CA TYR A 67 3.22 17.00 19.94
C TYR A 67 3.67 16.19 18.68
N GLU A 68 3.06 15.08 18.28
CA GLU A 68 1.71 14.99 17.69
C GLU A 68 0.93 13.80 18.27
N GLU A 69 -0.30 14.08 18.74
CA GLU A 69 -1.38 13.10 18.93
C GLU A 69 -2.44 13.41 17.87
N ASP A 70 -2.88 12.36 17.16
CA ASP A 70 -4.25 12.03 16.74
C ASP A 70 -4.07 10.89 15.69
N TYR A 71 -4.37 9.60 15.88
CA TYR A 71 -5.46 8.91 16.57
C TYR A 71 -5.02 7.53 17.10
N ILE A 72 -5.18 7.26 18.40
CA ILE A 72 -5.25 5.89 18.96
C ILE A 72 -6.49 5.83 19.85
N ALA A 73 -7.47 5.00 19.52
CA ALA A 73 -8.74 4.89 20.26
C ALA A 73 -8.94 3.52 20.92
N GLN A 74 -8.16 3.16 21.94
CA GLN A 74 -8.48 2.02 22.82
C GLN A 74 -9.86 2.20 23.49
N PHE A 75 -10.84 1.35 23.15
CA PHE A 75 -12.10 1.21 23.89
C PHE A 75 -12.13 -0.08 24.69
N ASP A 76 -11.99 0.05 26.02
CA ASP A 76 -12.19 -1.01 26.99
C ASP A 76 -13.67 -1.10 27.41
N LEU A 77 -14.21 -2.32 27.41
CA LEU A 77 -15.60 -2.67 27.66
C LEU A 77 -15.93 -2.58 29.16
N GLU A 78 -16.86 -1.70 29.57
CA GLU A 78 -17.75 -2.00 30.70
C GLU A 78 -19.02 -1.11 30.74
N SER A 79 -20.18 -1.75 30.53
CA SER A 79 -21.55 -1.44 31.01
C SER A 79 -22.64 -1.28 29.94
N GLU A 80 -23.57 -2.24 29.92
CA GLU A 80 -24.79 -2.23 29.10
C GLU A 80 -25.74 -1.06 29.47
N PRO A 81 -26.35 -0.35 28.49
CA PRO A 81 -27.44 0.55 28.79
C PRO A 81 -28.81 -0.16 28.76
N GLN A 82 -29.48 -0.15 29.90
CA GLN A 82 -30.92 -0.41 30.03
C GLN A 82 -31.70 0.79 29.47
N CYS A 83 -32.55 0.59 28.46
CA CYS A 83 -33.57 1.57 28.09
C CYS A 83 -34.62 1.69 29.21
N GLY A 84 -34.77 2.89 29.78
CA GLY A 84 -35.76 3.22 30.80
C GLY A 84 -36.62 4.42 30.38
N ASP A 85 -37.93 4.20 30.34
CA ASP A 85 -39.02 5.13 30.03
C ASP A 85 -38.90 6.55 30.62
N GLY A 86 -39.23 7.58 29.81
CA GLY A 86 -40.08 8.68 30.28
C GLY A 86 -39.63 10.12 30.03
N VAL A 87 -40.24 10.75 29.02
CA VAL A 87 -40.75 12.14 28.95
C VAL A 87 -39.83 13.28 29.45
N CYS A 88 -39.28 14.07 28.52
CA CYS A 88 -38.83 15.44 28.78
C CYS A 88 -40.01 16.42 28.64
N GLU A 89 -40.31 17.16 29.71
CA GLU A 89 -41.20 18.33 29.70
C GLU A 89 -40.42 19.61 29.39
N ASP A 90 -41.12 20.55 28.75
CA ASP A 90 -40.65 21.80 28.16
C ASP A 90 -39.82 22.72 29.07
N GLY A 91 -38.78 23.29 28.47
CA GLY A 91 -38.31 24.64 28.76
C GLY A 91 -37.04 24.74 29.60
N GLU A 92 -35.90 24.54 28.95
CA GLU A 92 -34.85 25.56 28.75
C GLU A 92 -33.58 24.89 28.17
N GLY A 93 -33.26 25.20 26.90
CA GLY A 93 -31.90 25.28 26.34
C GLY A 93 -31.08 23.98 26.14
N SER A 94 -30.79 23.70 24.87
CA SER A 94 -29.73 22.82 24.31
C SER A 94 -29.84 21.31 24.55
N CYS A 95 -30.61 20.64 23.68
CA CYS A 95 -30.28 19.33 23.11
C CYS A 95 -30.61 19.41 21.62
N LEU A 96 -29.67 19.85 20.80
CA LEU A 96 -29.66 19.71 19.34
C LEU A 96 -28.19 19.66 18.93
N ASP A 97 -27.62 18.47 19.00
CA ASP A 97 -27.04 17.76 17.86
C ASP A 97 -27.14 16.26 18.23
N ASP A 98 -27.40 15.39 17.27
CA ASP A 98 -27.62 13.94 17.39
C ASP A 98 -29.03 13.42 17.77
N CYS A 99 -30.07 13.97 17.17
CA CYS A 99 -31.30 13.22 16.90
C CYS A 99 -31.83 13.56 15.50
N GLY A 100 -31.66 12.65 14.54
CA GLY A 100 -32.17 12.79 13.19
C GLY A 100 -33.70 12.95 13.11
N CYS A 101 -34.21 13.63 12.07
CA CYS A 101 -35.64 13.82 11.87
C CYS A 101 -36.32 12.52 11.39
N VAL A 102 -37.58 12.29 11.80
CA VAL A 102 -38.36 11.10 11.40
C VAL A 102 -39.48 11.48 10.42
N ASP A 103 -39.93 12.74 10.48
CA ASP A 103 -40.86 13.35 9.54
C ASP A 103 -40.71 14.89 9.58
N ASP A 104 -41.40 15.57 8.66
CA ASP A 104 -41.33 17.04 8.50
C ASP A 104 -41.78 17.83 9.75
N SER A 105 -42.37 17.18 10.76
CA SER A 105 -42.82 17.88 11.97
C SER A 105 -41.69 18.27 12.92
N GLY A 106 -40.49 17.71 12.74
CA GLY A 106 -39.26 18.08 13.43
C GLY A 106 -38.45 19.20 12.76
N CYS A 107 -38.76 19.54 11.50
CA CYS A 107 -38.04 20.56 10.74
C CYS A 107 -38.68 21.94 10.90
N GLU A 108 -37.86 23.00 10.88
CA GLU A 108 -38.37 24.37 10.87
C GLU A 108 -39.17 24.65 9.58
N SER A 109 -40.14 25.56 9.68
CA SER A 109 -41.04 25.91 8.56
C SER A 109 -40.26 26.39 7.34
N GLY A 110 -40.29 25.62 6.25
CA GLY A 110 -39.54 25.88 5.02
C GLY A 110 -38.58 24.74 4.66
N PHE A 111 -38.44 23.74 5.53
CA PHE A 111 -37.60 22.58 5.34
C PHE A 111 -38.41 21.28 5.39
N GLU A 112 -38.01 20.26 4.64
CA GLU A 112 -38.57 18.90 4.63
C GLU A 112 -37.52 17.88 5.09
N CYS A 113 -37.97 16.80 5.75
CA CYS A 113 -37.08 15.77 6.27
C CYS A 113 -36.77 14.72 5.20
N VAL A 114 -35.49 14.56 4.85
CA VAL A 114 -34.98 13.50 3.95
C VAL A 114 -33.82 12.82 4.65
N GLU A 115 -33.87 11.48 4.75
CA GLU A 115 -32.79 10.67 5.35
C GLU A 115 -32.32 11.18 6.73
N SER A 116 -33.30 11.58 7.54
CA SER A 116 -33.07 12.07 8.90
C SER A 116 -32.36 13.42 9.02
N VAL A 117 -32.28 14.18 7.92
CA VAL A 117 -31.78 15.55 7.85
C VAL A 117 -32.83 16.48 7.21
N CYS A 118 -32.94 17.73 7.67
CA CYS A 118 -33.92 18.71 7.15
C CYS A 118 -33.32 19.53 5.99
N PHE A 119 -33.97 19.54 4.82
CA PHE A 119 -33.56 20.24 3.59
C PHE A 119 -34.54 21.37 3.20
N GLU A 120 -34.05 22.48 2.65
CA GLU A 120 -34.88 23.66 2.30
C GLU A 120 -35.74 23.41 1.05
N VAL A 121 -37.06 23.65 1.14
CA VAL A 121 -37.98 23.42 0.01
C VAL A 121 -37.99 24.64 -0.91
N GLY A 122 -37.46 24.46 -2.12
CA GLY A 122 -37.44 25.49 -3.17
C GLY A 122 -38.84 25.84 -3.70
N ASP A 123 -39.21 27.11 -3.60
CA ASP A 123 -40.52 27.65 -4.01
C ASP A 123 -40.62 27.84 -5.54
N ASP A 124 -41.60 27.15 -6.11
CA ASP A 124 -42.44 27.50 -7.25
C ASP A 124 -41.88 27.68 -8.68
N GLY A 125 -42.59 27.05 -9.63
CA GLY A 125 -42.74 27.67 -10.95
C GLY A 125 -43.27 26.85 -12.12
N GLY A 126 -44.22 25.93 -11.91
CA GLY A 126 -44.67 24.99 -12.96
C GLY A 126 -45.37 25.59 -14.19
N GLY A 127 -45.63 24.71 -15.17
CA GLY A 127 -46.77 24.89 -16.09
C GLY A 127 -46.64 24.30 -17.50
N GLY A 128 -47.09 23.06 -17.67
CA GLY A 128 -48.19 22.77 -18.60
C GLY A 128 -47.88 22.50 -20.09
N ALA A 129 -47.88 21.21 -20.43
CA ALA A 129 -48.61 20.54 -21.53
C ALA A 129 -48.73 21.20 -22.93
N GLY A 130 -48.31 20.47 -23.98
CA GLY A 130 -48.80 20.69 -25.35
C GLY A 130 -48.17 19.78 -26.41
N SER A 131 -48.99 18.94 -27.05
CA SER A 131 -48.63 17.92 -28.04
C SER A 131 -48.33 18.42 -29.47
N TRP A 132 -47.60 17.57 -30.21
CA TRP A 132 -47.75 17.21 -31.65
C TRP A 132 -47.08 18.04 -32.78
N SER A 133 -46.13 17.34 -33.44
CA SER A 133 -46.06 17.01 -34.89
C SER A 133 -45.66 18.06 -35.95
N GLY A 134 -44.82 17.61 -36.91
CA GLY A 134 -44.70 18.17 -38.28
C GLY A 134 -43.25 18.42 -38.74
N VAL A 135 -42.55 17.45 -39.33
CA VAL A 135 -42.44 17.15 -40.78
C VAL A 135 -41.67 18.17 -41.63
N ALA A 136 -40.47 17.72 -42.05
CA ALA A 136 -39.80 17.82 -43.36
C ALA A 136 -39.53 19.17 -44.05
N GLY A 137 -38.28 19.31 -44.51
CA GLY A 137 -38.01 19.56 -45.93
C GLY A 137 -36.95 20.60 -46.28
N GLY A 138 -35.77 20.11 -46.69
CA GLY A 138 -35.20 20.43 -48.01
C GLY A 138 -34.28 21.64 -48.16
N GLY A 139 -32.99 21.36 -48.30
CA GLY A 139 -32.22 21.59 -49.53
C GLY A 139 -31.69 23.00 -49.84
N GLY A 140 -30.40 23.08 -50.21
CA GLY A 140 -29.90 24.18 -51.04
C GLY A 140 -28.42 24.54 -50.85
N THR A 141 -27.60 23.98 -51.72
CA THR A 141 -26.21 24.31 -52.10
C THR A 141 -25.83 25.82 -52.16
N GLU A 142 -24.69 26.16 -51.53
CA GLU A 142 -23.50 26.98 -51.93
C GLU A 142 -23.53 27.98 -53.12
N PRO A 143 -22.51 28.88 -53.29
CA PRO A 143 -21.52 29.49 -52.37
C PRO A 143 -21.27 31.00 -52.67
N SER A 144 -20.47 31.72 -51.85
CA SER A 144 -19.41 32.67 -52.31
C SER A 144 -18.85 33.60 -51.23
N GLY A 145 -17.52 33.60 -51.05
CA GLY A 145 -16.71 34.83 -51.09
C GLY A 145 -16.37 35.56 -49.78
N ALA A 146 -15.16 35.29 -49.29
CA ALA A 146 -14.12 36.22 -48.81
C ALA A 146 -14.51 37.42 -47.93
N ASP A 147 -13.96 37.46 -46.71
CA ASP A 147 -12.89 38.40 -46.30
C ASP A 147 -12.80 38.39 -44.76
N GLU A 148 -11.63 38.06 -44.23
CA GLU A 148 -11.24 38.47 -42.87
C GLU A 148 -11.25 39.99 -42.75
N PRO A 149 -11.58 40.52 -41.57
CA PRO A 149 -10.58 41.34 -40.93
C PRO A 149 -10.43 41.08 -39.42
N SER A 150 -9.19 40.82 -39.04
CA SER A 150 -8.61 41.20 -37.75
C SER A 150 -9.08 42.59 -37.26
N GLY A 151 -9.61 42.65 -36.04
CA GLY A 151 -9.87 43.90 -35.33
C GLY A 151 -10.42 43.63 -33.94
N ALA A 152 -9.62 43.92 -32.91
CA ALA A 152 -10.00 43.84 -31.50
C ALA A 152 -11.36 44.52 -31.26
N VAL A 153 -12.36 43.72 -30.84
CA VAL A 153 -13.66 44.21 -30.40
C VAL A 153 -13.50 44.60 -28.94
N SER A 154 -13.75 45.87 -28.61
CA SER A 154 -13.90 46.27 -27.22
C SER A 154 -15.14 45.60 -26.65
N CYS A 155 -14.96 44.75 -25.64
CA CYS A 155 -16.04 43.99 -25.02
C CYS A 155 -16.47 44.65 -23.68
N VAL A 156 -17.69 44.40 -23.23
CA VAL A 156 -18.16 44.82 -21.90
C VAL A 156 -18.56 43.61 -21.06
N THR A 157 -19.01 42.54 -21.72
CA THR A 157 -19.38 41.26 -21.13
C THR A 157 -18.90 40.11 -22.02
N ASN A 158 -18.84 38.89 -21.49
CA ASN A 158 -18.36 37.72 -22.24
C ASN A 158 -19.22 37.39 -23.47
N ASP A 159 -20.51 37.75 -23.45
CA ASP A 159 -21.43 37.58 -24.58
C ASP A 159 -21.05 38.42 -25.82
N ASP A 160 -20.17 39.42 -25.64
CA ASP A 160 -19.65 40.24 -26.73
C ASP A 160 -18.49 39.55 -27.49
N CYS A 161 -18.02 38.40 -27.00
CA CYS A 161 -16.88 37.64 -27.51
C CYS A 161 -17.35 36.32 -28.14
N ALA A 162 -16.96 36.07 -29.40
CA ALA A 162 -17.38 34.87 -30.14
C ALA A 162 -16.41 33.71 -29.91
N GLY A 163 -16.94 32.49 -29.72
CA GLY A 163 -16.15 31.25 -29.75
C GLY A 163 -15.41 30.89 -28.46
N GLY A 164 -15.99 31.15 -27.28
CA GLY A 164 -15.41 30.75 -25.99
C GLY A 164 -14.36 31.70 -25.41
N PHE A 165 -14.19 32.88 -26.01
CA PHE A 165 -13.29 33.95 -25.54
C PHE A 165 -13.93 34.73 -24.38
N VAL A 166 -13.11 35.21 -23.44
CA VAL A 166 -13.52 35.92 -22.21
C VAL A 166 -13.20 37.41 -22.33
N CYS A 167 -14.07 38.27 -21.78
CA CYS A 167 -13.88 39.71 -21.84
C CYS A 167 -13.04 40.22 -20.66
N GLU A 168 -11.82 40.68 -20.93
CA GLU A 168 -11.00 41.33 -19.92
C GLU A 168 -11.07 42.85 -19.99
N VAL A 169 -11.15 43.50 -18.83
CA VAL A 169 -11.19 44.96 -18.68
C VAL A 169 -9.98 45.44 -17.88
N SER A 170 -9.01 46.04 -18.58
CA SER A 170 -7.87 46.70 -17.95
C SER A 170 -8.10 48.21 -17.79
N GLY A 171 -7.33 48.86 -16.92
CA GLY A 171 -7.40 50.31 -16.70
C GLY A 171 -7.16 51.21 -17.93
N THR A 172 -6.75 50.63 -19.07
CA THR A 172 -6.55 51.33 -20.35
C THR A 172 -7.45 50.86 -21.50
N GLY A 173 -8.35 49.89 -21.29
CA GLY A 173 -9.31 49.39 -22.28
C GLY A 173 -9.72 47.94 -22.05
N SER A 174 -10.74 47.48 -22.79
CA SER A 174 -11.25 46.10 -22.74
C SER A 174 -11.11 45.37 -24.07
N SER A 175 -10.86 44.07 -24.03
CA SER A 175 -10.72 43.21 -25.22
C SER A 175 -11.06 41.75 -24.92
N CYS A 176 -11.62 41.07 -25.92
CA CYS A 176 -11.81 39.62 -25.87
C CYS A 176 -10.47 38.89 -25.97
N VAL A 177 -10.14 38.10 -24.95
CA VAL A 177 -8.92 37.28 -24.87
C VAL A 177 -9.30 35.80 -24.78
N ALA A 178 -8.44 34.91 -25.28
CA ALA A 178 -8.65 33.49 -25.09
C ALA A 178 -8.55 33.18 -23.58
N PRO A 179 -9.35 32.26 -23.03
CA PRO A 179 -9.17 31.81 -21.66
C PRO A 179 -7.72 31.35 -21.47
N SER A 180 -7.07 31.77 -20.38
CA SER A 180 -5.77 31.24 -19.95
C SER A 180 -5.91 29.73 -19.73
N GLY A 181 -4.97 28.94 -20.26
CA GLY A 181 -5.00 27.48 -20.19
C GLY A 181 -5.09 27.01 -18.75
N GLU A 182 -5.95 26.03 -18.51
CA GLU A 182 -5.90 25.18 -17.32
C GLU A 182 -4.67 24.28 -17.48
N ASP A 183 -3.92 24.11 -16.39
CA ASP A 183 -2.74 23.25 -16.31
C ASP A 183 -3.10 21.84 -16.80
N GLU A 184 -2.34 21.27 -17.75
CA GLU A 184 -2.54 19.87 -18.14
C GLU A 184 -1.98 18.97 -17.02
N VAL A 185 -2.85 18.60 -16.09
CA VAL A 185 -2.59 17.64 -15.00
C VAL A 185 -2.24 16.28 -15.61
N CYS A 186 -1.26 15.57 -15.03
CA CYS A 186 -0.91 14.22 -15.50
C CYS A 186 -2.14 13.29 -15.39
N SER A 187 -2.66 12.82 -16.53
CA SER A 187 -3.87 12.00 -16.58
C SER A 187 -3.66 10.54 -16.17
N LEU A 188 -2.49 10.20 -15.63
CA LEU A 188 -2.02 8.84 -15.36
C LEU A 188 -1.91 8.51 -13.86
N VAL A 189 -2.36 9.40 -12.98
CA VAL A 189 -2.38 9.13 -11.54
C VAL A 189 -3.26 7.91 -11.26
N THR A 190 -2.69 6.94 -10.55
CA THR A 190 -3.37 5.70 -10.16
C THR A 190 -3.67 5.72 -8.67
N GLN A 191 -4.95 5.61 -8.32
CA GLN A 191 -5.40 5.36 -6.96
C GLN A 191 -5.26 3.86 -6.66
N VAL A 192 -4.48 3.51 -5.63
CA VAL A 192 -4.18 2.13 -5.21
C VAL A 192 -5.25 1.59 -4.27
N THR A 193 -5.80 2.48 -3.43
CA THR A 193 -6.74 2.13 -2.37
C THR A 193 -8.01 2.98 -2.50
N ASP A 194 -9.16 2.34 -2.35
CA ASP A 194 -10.51 2.94 -2.41
C ASP A 194 -11.40 2.09 -1.49
N ASN A 195 -11.32 2.37 -0.19
CA ASN A 195 -11.94 1.62 0.89
C ASN A 195 -12.54 2.56 1.94
N GLU A 196 -12.68 2.11 3.20
CA GLU A 196 -13.23 2.95 4.29
C GLU A 196 -12.23 3.04 5.47
N LEU A 197 -10.95 2.73 5.23
CA LEU A 197 -9.89 2.65 6.23
C LEU A 197 -8.72 3.54 5.83
N ASN A 198 -8.10 4.19 6.82
CA ASN A 198 -6.95 5.06 6.55
C ASN A 198 -5.73 4.26 6.10
N ASP A 199 -5.30 4.51 4.87
CA ASP A 199 -4.07 4.02 4.27
C ASP A 199 -3.03 5.16 4.26
N LEU A 200 -1.96 5.02 5.06
CA LEU A 200 -0.98 6.07 5.37
C LEU A 200 0.47 5.57 5.22
N TYR A 201 1.45 6.47 5.39
CA TYR A 201 2.89 6.13 5.38
C TYR A 201 3.34 5.39 4.12
N SER A 202 2.97 5.93 2.95
CA SER A 202 3.28 5.27 1.68
C SER A 202 4.75 5.42 1.30
N PHE A 203 5.31 4.39 0.66
CA PHE A 203 6.64 4.44 0.04
C PHE A 203 6.65 3.60 -1.24
N ALA A 204 7.48 3.92 -2.23
CA ALA A 204 7.50 3.20 -3.50
C ALA A 204 8.93 2.87 -3.94
N ASP A 205 9.08 1.77 -4.69
CA ASP A 205 10.24 1.47 -5.54
C ASP A 205 9.80 1.40 -7.02
N SER A 206 10.71 1.05 -7.94
CA SER A 206 10.41 0.90 -9.38
C SER A 206 9.28 -0.10 -9.73
N SER A 207 8.82 -0.91 -8.78
CA SER A 207 7.91 -2.03 -9.03
C SER A 207 6.72 -2.12 -8.08
N SER A 208 6.73 -1.37 -6.98
CA SER A 208 5.83 -1.61 -5.86
C SER A 208 5.53 -0.33 -5.08
N VAL A 209 4.35 -0.26 -4.46
CA VAL A 209 3.95 0.77 -3.49
C VAL A 209 3.61 0.08 -2.17
N LEU A 210 4.21 0.54 -1.07
CA LEU A 210 3.92 0.14 0.30
C LEU A 210 3.08 1.20 1.00
N TRP A 211 2.31 0.79 1.99
CA TRP A 211 1.66 1.69 2.95
C TRP A 211 1.33 0.92 4.23
N SER A 212 0.92 1.65 5.26
CA SER A 212 0.37 1.12 6.50
C SER A 212 -1.14 1.41 6.53
N ARG A 213 -1.96 0.36 6.69
CA ARG A 213 -3.42 0.46 6.81
C ARG A 213 -3.86 0.38 8.26
N LEU A 214 -4.75 1.26 8.68
CA LEU A 214 -5.36 1.20 10.01
C LEU A 214 -6.55 0.23 10.06
N GLU A 215 -6.36 -0.96 10.65
CA GLU A 215 -7.42 -1.94 10.89
C GLU A 215 -7.81 -1.99 12.37
N GLY A 216 -9.00 -1.48 12.69
CA GLY A 216 -9.45 -1.39 14.08
C GLY A 216 -8.65 -0.32 14.84
N LEU A 217 -7.59 -0.74 15.55
CA LEU A 217 -6.72 0.15 16.34
C LEU A 217 -5.23 0.01 16.01
N TYR A 218 -4.87 -0.87 15.08
CA TYR A 218 -3.49 -1.18 14.77
C TYR A 218 -3.21 -1.06 13.29
N TYR A 219 -1.98 -0.72 12.95
CA TYR A 219 -1.54 -0.60 11.58
C TYR A 219 -0.87 -1.87 11.11
N ASP A 220 -1.29 -2.34 9.94
CA ASP A 220 -0.63 -3.42 9.20
C ASP A 220 0.03 -2.87 7.95
N VAL A 221 1.14 -3.47 7.54
CA VAL A 221 1.87 -3.09 6.33
C VAL A 221 1.30 -3.81 5.12
N TYR A 222 1.02 -3.06 4.06
CA TYR A 222 0.48 -3.53 2.79
C TYR A 222 1.43 -3.20 1.64
N LEU A 223 1.45 -4.05 0.61
CA LEU A 223 2.27 -3.95 -0.59
C LEU A 223 1.41 -4.12 -1.84
N TYR A 224 1.45 -3.15 -2.74
CA TYR A 224 0.89 -3.21 -4.08
C TYR A 224 2.01 -3.42 -5.10
N ASP A 225 1.90 -4.45 -5.93
CA ASP A 225 2.79 -4.66 -7.06
C ASP A 225 2.23 -3.94 -8.31
N ILE A 226 2.98 -2.96 -8.81
CA ILE A 226 2.56 -2.05 -9.89
C ILE A 226 2.28 -2.81 -11.20
N LEU A 227 3.05 -3.86 -11.50
CA LEU A 227 2.95 -4.59 -12.77
C LEU A 227 1.77 -5.56 -12.82
N SER A 228 1.48 -6.24 -11.69
CA SER A 228 0.39 -7.21 -11.59
C SER A 228 -0.91 -6.61 -11.08
N GLY A 229 -0.86 -5.43 -10.47
CA GLY A 229 -2.01 -4.77 -9.82
C GLY A 229 -2.48 -5.49 -8.55
N ILE A 230 -1.64 -6.34 -7.95
CA ILE A 230 -1.99 -7.15 -6.79
C ILE A 230 -1.59 -6.43 -5.51
N THR A 231 -2.55 -6.23 -4.61
CA THR A 231 -2.31 -5.82 -3.22
C THR A 231 -2.15 -7.04 -2.32
N THR A 232 -1.12 -7.02 -1.48
CA THR A 232 -0.79 -8.06 -0.50
C THR A 232 -0.64 -7.42 0.89
N GLN A 233 -1.26 -8.03 1.91
CA GLN A 233 -1.06 -7.66 3.31
C GLN A 233 0.17 -8.39 3.89
N LEU A 234 1.18 -7.67 4.35
CA LEU A 234 2.45 -8.23 4.79
C LEU A 234 2.47 -8.61 6.26
N THR A 235 1.79 -7.84 7.09
CA THR A 235 1.68 -8.09 8.52
C THR A 235 0.22 -8.35 8.88
N PHE A 236 0.01 -9.17 9.89
CA PHE A 236 -1.32 -9.52 10.39
C PHE A 236 -1.28 -9.42 11.91
N THR A 237 -1.46 -8.22 12.45
CA THR A 237 -1.32 -7.99 13.89
C THR A 237 -2.63 -7.62 14.56
N GLU A 238 -2.94 -8.34 15.65
CA GLU A 238 -4.18 -8.13 16.42
C GLU A 238 -3.94 -7.35 17.73
N GLU A 239 -2.68 -7.07 18.09
CA GLU A 239 -2.32 -6.54 19.42
C GLU A 239 -1.39 -5.32 19.41
N ASP A 240 -0.58 -5.12 18.36
CA ASP A 240 0.37 -4.01 18.23
C ASP A 240 0.47 -3.60 16.75
N SER A 241 1.19 -2.52 16.43
CA SER A 241 1.21 -1.97 15.07
C SER A 241 2.59 -1.99 14.43
N GLU A 242 2.60 -2.09 13.11
CA GLU A 242 3.78 -2.01 12.26
C GLU A 242 3.75 -0.73 11.42
N TYR A 243 4.81 0.08 11.53
CA TYR A 243 4.85 1.42 10.96
C TYR A 243 6.11 1.69 10.12
N LEU A 244 5.98 2.72 9.27
CA LEU A 244 7.05 3.34 8.50
C LEU A 244 7.83 2.31 7.65
N PRO A 245 7.15 1.57 6.77
CA PRO A 245 7.82 0.57 5.95
C PRO A 245 8.69 1.26 4.88
N SER A 246 9.82 0.63 4.53
CA SER A 246 10.71 1.04 3.44
C SER A 246 11.05 -0.19 2.59
N ILE A 247 11.17 -0.03 1.28
CA ILE A 247 11.45 -1.12 0.33
C ILE A 247 12.61 -0.74 -0.58
N ASP A 248 13.46 -1.70 -0.87
CA ASP A 248 14.30 -1.70 -2.06
C ASP A 248 14.43 -3.14 -2.56
N GLY A 249 13.95 -3.38 -3.78
CA GLY A 249 14.03 -4.68 -4.43
C GLY A 249 13.53 -5.79 -3.51
N ASP A 250 14.31 -6.84 -3.28
CA ASP A 250 13.84 -8.01 -2.53
C ASP A 250 13.60 -7.76 -1.03
N TYR A 251 13.89 -6.58 -0.50
CA TYR A 251 13.94 -6.32 0.93
C TYR A 251 12.95 -5.24 1.38
N ILE A 252 12.26 -5.52 2.47
CA ILE A 252 11.33 -4.60 3.13
C ILE A 252 11.74 -4.50 4.59
N VAL A 253 11.78 -3.29 5.13
CA VAL A 253 12.06 -3.03 6.55
C VAL A 253 10.92 -2.24 7.17
N TRP A 254 10.59 -2.53 8.42
CA TRP A 254 9.61 -1.77 9.21
C TRP A 254 10.00 -1.79 10.69
N LEU A 255 9.31 -0.95 11.47
CA LEU A 255 9.35 -0.99 12.93
C LEU A 255 8.18 -1.83 13.43
N GLY A 256 8.46 -2.87 14.21
CA GLY A 256 7.45 -3.76 14.80
C GLY A 256 7.62 -3.87 16.30
N HIS A 257 6.51 -4.05 17.04
CA HIS A 257 6.56 -4.22 18.49
C HIS A 257 6.77 -5.70 18.84
N ASP A 258 7.78 -6.00 19.67
CA ASP A 258 8.11 -7.38 20.06
C ASP A 258 7.39 -7.85 21.34
N GLY A 259 6.50 -7.01 21.87
CA GLY A 259 5.80 -7.19 23.14
C GLY A 259 6.41 -6.41 24.31
N THR A 260 7.57 -5.76 24.12
CA THR A 260 8.15 -4.81 25.08
C THR A 260 8.49 -3.45 24.50
N ASP A 261 9.06 -3.42 23.29
CA ASP A 261 9.51 -2.21 22.60
C ASP A 261 9.51 -2.39 21.08
N TYR A 262 9.72 -1.30 20.35
CA TYR A 262 9.79 -1.31 18.88
C TYR A 262 11.19 -1.67 18.41
N GLU A 263 11.25 -2.67 17.53
CA GLU A 263 12.47 -3.25 16.99
C GLU A 263 12.44 -3.20 15.46
N VAL A 264 13.61 -3.25 14.82
CA VAL A 264 13.74 -3.25 13.36
C VAL A 264 13.58 -4.66 12.82
N TYR A 265 12.58 -4.86 11.96
CA TYR A 265 12.36 -6.11 11.24
C TYR A 265 12.77 -5.95 9.78
N LEU A 266 13.51 -6.93 9.28
CA LEU A 266 13.89 -7.07 7.88
C LEU A 266 13.17 -8.29 7.30
N TYR A 267 12.31 -8.03 6.32
CA TYR A 267 11.66 -9.05 5.53
C TYR A 267 12.28 -9.14 4.15
N GLN A 268 12.62 -10.37 3.76
CA GLN A 268 13.09 -10.63 2.42
C GLN A 268 11.98 -11.29 1.61
N ARG A 269 11.49 -10.66 0.54
CA ARG A 269 10.40 -11.18 -0.31
C ARG A 269 10.77 -12.54 -0.87
N GLY A 270 11.89 -12.66 -1.56
CA GLY A 270 12.32 -13.86 -2.25
C GLY A 270 12.42 -15.08 -1.35
N THR A 271 12.67 -14.90 -0.04
CA THR A 271 12.80 -15.93 0.99
C THR A 271 11.76 -15.86 2.12
N GLY A 272 10.80 -14.93 2.04
CA GLY A 272 9.63 -14.83 2.93
C GLY A 272 10.03 -14.75 4.38
N THR A 273 11.29 -14.35 4.62
CA THR A 273 11.95 -14.51 5.90
C THR A 273 11.96 -13.18 6.58
N THR A 274 11.28 -13.13 7.72
CA THR A 274 11.35 -12.00 8.65
C THR A 274 12.49 -12.25 9.64
N THR A 275 13.42 -11.30 9.72
CA THR A 275 14.53 -11.30 10.66
C THR A 275 14.44 -10.05 11.53
N GLN A 276 14.32 -10.25 12.83
CA GLN A 276 14.48 -9.18 13.81
C GLN A 276 15.98 -8.81 13.89
N LEU A 277 16.33 -7.57 13.51
CA LEU A 277 17.71 -7.08 13.49
C LEU A 277 18.18 -6.52 14.84
N THR A 278 17.23 -6.06 15.67
CA THR A 278 17.47 -5.48 16.99
C THR A 278 16.63 -6.22 18.04
N ASP A 279 17.19 -6.45 19.23
CA ASP A 279 16.54 -7.12 20.37
C ASP A 279 17.17 -6.54 21.64
N ASN A 280 16.62 -5.42 22.09
CA ASN A 280 17.19 -4.61 23.15
C ASN A 280 16.15 -4.07 24.16
N ILE A 281 16.31 -2.84 24.66
CA ILE A 281 15.38 -2.26 25.67
C ILE A 281 14.99 -0.81 25.33
N TYR A 282 15.31 -0.39 24.11
CA TYR A 282 15.14 0.96 23.62
C TYR A 282 14.35 0.87 22.31
N ASN A 283 13.33 1.71 22.17
CA ASN A 283 12.62 1.82 20.89
C ASN A 283 13.56 2.31 19.79
N GLU A 284 13.62 1.58 18.69
CA GLU A 284 14.07 2.09 17.41
C GLU A 284 13.03 3.05 16.81
N ASN A 285 13.53 4.06 16.08
CA ASN A 285 12.73 5.10 15.45
C ASN A 285 13.26 5.40 14.05
N PHE A 286 12.34 5.42 13.09
CA PHE A 286 12.57 5.48 11.65
C PHE A 286 13.50 4.37 11.12
N VAL A 287 13.19 3.85 9.94
CA VAL A 287 14.03 2.86 9.26
C VAL A 287 14.03 3.14 7.76
N LYS A 288 15.19 2.96 7.13
CA LYS A 288 15.37 3.03 5.68
C LYS A 288 16.26 1.91 5.21
N ILE A 289 16.05 1.49 3.96
CA ILE A 289 16.85 0.49 3.27
C ILE A 289 17.17 0.99 1.87
N ASP A 290 18.41 0.74 1.45
CA ASP A 290 18.80 0.75 0.04
C ASP A 290 19.88 -0.33 -0.15
N SER A 291 19.73 -1.11 -1.21
CA SER A 291 20.59 -2.21 -1.58
C SER A 291 20.80 -3.20 -0.42
N ASP A 292 22.03 -3.28 0.09
CA ASP A 292 22.44 -4.19 1.17
C ASP A 292 22.53 -3.48 2.54
N LEU A 293 22.03 -2.25 2.66
CA LEU A 293 22.27 -1.38 3.82
C LEU A 293 20.95 -0.95 4.48
N VAL A 294 20.73 -1.41 5.71
CA VAL A 294 19.61 -0.98 6.55
C VAL A 294 20.10 0.07 7.55
N VAL A 295 19.39 1.18 7.69
CA VAL A 295 19.72 2.31 8.57
C VAL A 295 18.54 2.64 9.47
N TRP A 296 18.80 2.85 10.75
CA TRP A 296 17.78 3.22 11.73
C TRP A 296 18.32 4.19 12.79
N GLY A 297 17.40 4.91 13.44
CA GLY A 297 17.70 5.72 14.61
C GLY A 297 17.32 4.99 15.90
N ALA A 298 18.11 5.14 16.96
CA ALA A 298 17.75 4.62 18.28
C ALA A 298 18.32 5.51 19.40
N LYS A 299 17.62 5.55 20.54
CA LYS A 299 18.20 6.15 21.75
C LYS A 299 19.25 5.22 22.33
N ASP A 300 20.26 5.81 22.95
CA ASP A 300 21.21 5.06 23.76
C ASP A 300 21.04 5.30 25.27
N GLY A 301 21.97 4.77 26.06
CA GLY A 301 21.96 4.92 27.51
C GLY A 301 22.17 6.34 28.04
N ASP A 302 22.56 7.30 27.19
CA ASP A 302 22.78 8.71 27.49
C ASP A 302 21.59 9.61 27.06
N GLY A 303 20.70 9.09 26.20
CA GLY A 303 19.32 9.58 25.99
C GLY A 303 19.07 10.39 24.71
N ASP A 304 20.11 10.64 23.91
CA ASP A 304 20.07 11.21 22.56
C ASP A 304 19.89 10.13 21.48
N TYR A 305 19.36 10.53 20.32
CA TYR A 305 19.22 9.68 19.14
C TYR A 305 20.53 9.57 18.38
N GLU A 306 20.89 8.32 18.11
CA GLU A 306 22.07 7.94 17.35
C GLU A 306 21.67 7.09 16.15
N ILE A 307 22.48 7.15 15.10
CA ILE A 307 22.27 6.41 13.86
C ILE A 307 23.05 5.10 13.92
N TYR A 308 22.38 4.04 13.50
CA TYR A 308 22.94 2.70 13.38
C TYR A 308 22.76 2.22 11.95
N TYR A 309 23.65 1.33 11.50
CA TYR A 309 23.47 0.63 10.24
C TYR A 309 23.80 -0.86 10.34
N TYR A 310 23.19 -1.62 9.45
CA TYR A 310 23.42 -3.04 9.25
C TYR A 310 23.74 -3.28 7.78
N ASP A 311 24.98 -3.69 7.53
CA ASP A 311 25.41 -4.18 6.22
C ASP A 311 25.13 -5.70 6.16
N MET A 312 24.24 -6.10 5.25
CA MET A 312 23.80 -7.49 5.12
C MET A 312 24.97 -8.45 4.81
N SER A 313 26.06 -7.97 4.22
CA SER A 313 27.24 -8.77 3.91
C SER A 313 28.11 -9.06 5.15
N GLU A 314 28.08 -8.18 6.15
CA GLU A 314 28.85 -8.31 7.40
C GLU A 314 28.02 -8.98 8.51
N GLY A 315 26.70 -8.76 8.51
CA GLY A 315 25.76 -9.43 9.40
C GLY A 315 25.85 -9.00 10.87
N ILE A 316 26.35 -7.79 11.15
CA ILE A 316 26.49 -7.24 12.51
C ILE A 316 26.11 -5.75 12.51
N PRO A 317 25.20 -5.30 13.39
CA PRO A 317 24.88 -3.87 13.57
C PRO A 317 26.09 -3.03 13.99
N VAL A 318 26.20 -1.82 13.44
CA VAL A 318 27.24 -0.84 13.76
C VAL A 318 26.59 0.46 14.20
N LYS A 319 26.97 0.94 15.39
CA LYS A 319 26.67 2.30 15.84
C LYS A 319 27.52 3.30 15.05
N LEU A 320 26.90 4.11 14.20
CA LEU A 320 27.59 5.07 13.33
C LEU A 320 27.99 6.32 14.10
N THR A 321 27.05 6.87 14.87
CA THR A 321 27.23 8.08 15.65
C THR A 321 27.21 7.72 17.14
N ASP A 322 28.11 8.33 17.93
CA ASP A 322 28.29 8.05 19.36
C ASP A 322 28.86 9.32 20.01
N ASN A 323 27.95 10.25 20.30
CA ASN A 323 28.23 11.61 20.70
C ASN A 323 27.23 12.11 21.75
N VAL A 324 26.91 13.40 21.77
CA VAL A 324 26.00 13.99 22.78
C VAL A 324 24.94 14.88 22.12
N ASP A 325 24.90 14.81 20.80
CA ASP A 325 24.10 15.66 19.92
C ASP A 325 23.09 14.74 19.23
N GLU A 326 21.87 15.22 19.03
CA GLU A 326 20.83 14.47 18.32
C GLU A 326 21.22 14.30 16.83
N ASP A 327 21.29 13.07 16.36
CA ASP A 327 21.50 12.71 14.96
C ASP A 327 20.18 12.13 14.37
N LEU A 328 19.52 12.91 13.49
CA LEU A 328 18.15 12.70 13.00
C LEU A 328 18.03 12.92 11.48
N TYR A 329 16.84 12.67 10.91
CA TYR A 329 16.50 12.93 9.49
C TYR A 329 17.51 12.33 8.51
N PHE A 330 17.77 11.02 8.67
CA PHE A 330 18.70 10.32 7.81
C PHE A 330 18.04 9.83 6.52
N ASP A 331 18.86 9.61 5.50
CA ASP A 331 18.47 9.01 4.23
C ASP A 331 19.64 8.18 3.66
N VAL A 332 19.36 7.22 2.78
CA VAL A 332 20.33 6.21 2.32
C VAL A 332 20.22 5.97 0.81
N ASP A 333 21.37 5.82 0.15
CA ASP A 333 21.50 5.47 -1.28
C ASP A 333 22.81 4.70 -1.47
N GLY A 334 22.72 3.45 -1.88
CA GLY A 334 23.78 2.47 -1.94
C GLY A 334 24.54 2.35 -0.62
N ASN A 335 25.83 2.71 -0.65
CA ASN A 335 26.70 2.66 0.52
C ASN A 335 26.88 4.03 1.19
N PHE A 336 25.97 4.97 0.97
CA PHE A 336 26.03 6.33 1.51
C PHE A 336 24.85 6.62 2.44
N ILE A 337 25.14 7.28 3.56
CA ILE A 337 24.14 7.71 4.54
C ILE A 337 24.27 9.23 4.73
N VAL A 338 23.18 9.97 4.63
CA VAL A 338 23.12 11.39 4.97
C VAL A 338 22.27 11.61 6.20
N TRP A 339 22.53 12.65 6.99
CA TRP A 339 21.71 12.98 8.17
C TRP A 339 21.92 14.41 8.66
N ASN A 340 21.03 14.83 9.56
CA ASN A 340 21.17 16.04 10.34
C ASN A 340 21.72 15.80 11.74
N ARG A 341 22.68 16.63 12.16
CA ARG A 341 23.07 16.77 13.57
C ARG A 341 22.58 18.08 14.16
N ASN A 342 22.00 18.03 15.35
CA ASN A 342 21.47 19.20 16.06
C ASN A 342 20.58 20.08 15.18
N GLU A 343 19.83 19.46 14.26
CA GLU A 343 18.91 20.11 13.31
C GLU A 343 19.56 21.08 12.30
N LEU A 344 20.88 21.32 12.31
CA LEU A 344 21.50 22.37 11.46
C LEU A 344 22.65 21.89 10.61
N ASP A 345 23.35 20.85 11.03
CA ASP A 345 24.51 20.36 10.30
C ASP A 345 24.09 19.19 9.42
N VAL A 346 24.47 19.20 8.15
CA VAL A 346 24.23 18.08 7.21
C VAL A 346 25.53 17.31 7.04
N TYR A 347 25.48 16.00 7.26
CA TYR A 347 26.61 15.08 7.08
C TYR A 347 26.31 14.04 6.01
N LEU A 348 27.39 13.53 5.41
CA LEU A 348 27.42 12.41 4.47
C LEU A 348 28.47 11.41 4.95
N TYR A 349 28.11 10.14 5.05
CA TYR A 349 28.98 9.03 5.40
C TYR A 349 29.05 8.01 4.27
N GLU A 350 30.26 7.65 3.86
CA GLU A 350 30.53 6.53 2.95
C GLU A 350 30.87 5.28 3.79
N VAL A 351 30.03 4.25 3.70
CA VAL A 351 30.26 2.96 4.35
C VAL A 351 31.44 2.27 3.69
N ASN A 352 32.47 1.95 4.49
CA ASN A 352 33.64 1.20 4.04
C ASN A 352 34.21 0.33 5.16
N PRO A 353 33.88 -0.98 5.20
CA PRO A 353 34.30 -1.89 6.27
C PRO A 353 35.83 -2.03 6.38
N SER A 354 36.57 -1.82 5.28
CA SER A 354 38.03 -1.95 5.28
C SER A 354 38.75 -0.84 6.05
N ILE A 355 38.13 0.32 6.22
CA ILE A 355 38.74 1.49 6.86
C ILE A 355 37.88 2.17 7.95
N GLY A 356 36.64 1.72 8.17
CA GLY A 356 35.69 2.34 9.12
C GLY A 356 34.88 3.50 8.54
N GLY A 357 34.78 3.58 7.21
CA GLY A 357 34.05 4.62 6.47
C GLY A 357 34.68 6.02 6.49
N ILE A 358 34.01 6.97 5.83
CA ILE A 358 34.45 8.37 5.68
C ILE A 358 33.26 9.31 5.91
N THR A 359 33.38 10.21 6.90
CA THR A 359 32.38 11.26 7.18
C THR A 359 32.80 12.60 6.56
N THR A 360 31.87 13.26 5.88
CA THR A 360 32.00 14.60 5.29
C THR A 360 30.87 15.50 5.78
N GLN A 361 31.19 16.70 6.27
CA GLN A 361 30.17 17.72 6.58
C GLN A 361 29.85 18.52 5.31
N LEU A 362 28.58 18.53 4.89
CA LEU A 362 28.10 19.22 3.69
C LEU A 362 27.61 20.65 3.99
N SER A 363 26.87 20.83 5.08
CA SER A 363 26.36 22.14 5.52
C SER A 363 26.37 22.28 7.05
N ASN A 364 26.28 23.53 7.51
CA ASN A 364 26.18 23.90 8.92
C ASN A 364 24.89 24.69 9.24
N PHE A 365 24.01 24.83 8.26
CA PHE A 365 22.72 25.51 8.36
C PHE A 365 21.66 24.83 7.49
N GLY A 366 21.80 23.52 7.23
CA GLY A 366 20.96 22.74 6.36
C GLY A 366 20.05 21.78 7.13
N TYR A 367 18.91 21.44 6.54
CA TYR A 367 17.86 20.60 7.15
C TYR A 367 17.31 19.60 6.13
N PHE A 368 16.85 18.44 6.62
CA PHE A 368 16.16 17.37 5.89
C PHE A 368 16.93 16.91 4.65
N PRO A 369 18.16 16.38 4.80
CA PRO A 369 18.89 15.91 3.64
C PRO A 369 18.21 14.68 3.02
N LYS A 370 18.16 14.63 1.69
CA LYS A 370 17.76 13.47 0.88
C LYS A 370 18.86 13.12 -0.11
N ILE A 371 19.01 11.84 -0.46
CA ILE A 371 20.05 11.35 -1.37
C ILE A 371 19.46 10.38 -2.40
N SER A 372 19.82 10.55 -3.67
CA SER A 372 19.57 9.56 -4.72
C SER A 372 20.64 9.69 -5.80
N GLY A 373 21.21 8.56 -6.23
CA GLY A 373 22.30 8.50 -7.18
C GLY A 373 23.40 9.51 -6.81
N SER A 374 23.94 10.26 -7.77
CA SER A 374 25.04 11.19 -7.49
C SER A 374 24.69 12.43 -6.66
N ASN A 375 23.43 12.62 -6.25
CA ASN A 375 22.90 13.89 -5.78
C ASN A 375 22.43 13.83 -4.32
N VAL A 376 22.74 14.88 -3.56
CA VAL A 376 22.22 15.12 -2.20
C VAL A 376 21.54 16.48 -2.18
N ILE A 377 20.29 16.55 -1.72
CA ILE A 377 19.55 17.80 -1.55
C ILE A 377 19.24 18.09 -0.09
N TRP A 378 19.16 19.37 0.27
CA TRP A 378 18.73 19.82 1.60
C TRP A 378 18.19 21.24 1.54
N ARG A 379 17.40 21.65 2.54
CA ARG A 379 16.90 23.02 2.64
C ARG A 379 17.78 23.89 3.54
N GLU A 380 17.95 25.16 3.18
CA GLU A 380 18.61 26.17 4.02
C GLU A 380 17.72 27.40 4.22
N PRO A 381 17.62 27.97 5.43
CA PRO A 381 16.68 29.04 5.73
C PRO A 381 17.09 30.36 5.08
N LEU A 382 16.11 31.05 4.50
CA LEU A 382 16.25 32.40 3.98
C LEU A 382 16.13 33.43 5.10
N ALA A 383 16.98 34.47 5.06
CA ALA A 383 16.91 35.58 6.02
C ALA A 383 15.60 36.40 5.92
N THR A 384 14.86 36.24 4.83
CA THR A 384 13.59 36.92 4.52
C THR A 384 12.35 36.12 4.91
N GLY A 385 12.51 34.86 5.36
CA GLY A 385 11.45 33.85 5.37
C GLY A 385 11.55 32.97 4.11
N GLY A 386 11.15 31.70 4.21
CA GLY A 386 11.30 30.68 3.16
C GLY A 386 12.60 29.86 3.23
N TYR A 387 12.82 29.03 2.20
CA TYR A 387 13.99 28.16 2.10
C TYR A 387 14.68 28.20 0.72
N PHE A 388 15.99 27.97 0.72
CA PHE A 388 16.72 27.54 -0.48
C PHE A 388 16.72 26.03 -0.53
N LEU A 389 16.43 25.43 -1.69
CA LEU A 389 16.78 24.04 -1.94
C LEU A 389 18.20 23.97 -2.53
N LYS A 390 19.09 23.25 -1.85
CA LYS A 390 20.48 23.03 -2.25
C LYS A 390 20.61 21.68 -2.94
N LEU A 391 21.51 21.60 -3.91
CA LEU A 391 21.90 20.38 -4.60
C LEU A 391 23.41 20.23 -4.52
N TYR A 392 23.88 19.07 -4.06
CA TYR A 392 25.28 18.66 -4.03
C TYR A 392 25.48 17.41 -4.85
N ASN A 393 26.47 17.44 -5.74
CA ASN A 393 26.84 16.29 -6.53
C ASN A 393 28.11 15.63 -5.95
N LYS A 394 27.98 14.40 -5.45
CA LYS A 394 29.05 13.69 -4.71
C LYS A 394 30.24 13.29 -5.59
N ASP A 395 30.01 13.07 -6.89
CA ASP A 395 31.09 12.74 -7.84
C ASP A 395 32.00 13.93 -8.15
N THR A 396 31.42 15.12 -8.25
CA THR A 396 32.14 16.35 -8.59
C THR A 396 32.56 17.16 -7.37
N GLY A 397 31.87 16.97 -6.24
CA GLY A 397 31.98 17.80 -5.04
C GLY A 397 31.44 19.22 -5.22
N ALA A 398 30.61 19.46 -6.24
CA ALA A 398 29.99 20.76 -6.50
C ALA A 398 28.67 20.89 -5.71
N ALA A 399 28.39 22.10 -5.21
CA ALA A 399 27.12 22.44 -4.59
C ALA A 399 26.53 23.70 -5.26
N GLU A 400 25.23 23.71 -5.50
CA GLU A 400 24.48 24.83 -6.06
C GLU A 400 23.10 25.02 -5.42
N THR A 401 22.45 26.14 -5.72
CA THR A 401 21.05 26.39 -5.35
C THR A 401 20.19 25.99 -6.54
N LEU A 402 19.21 25.13 -6.33
CA LEU A 402 18.25 24.73 -7.35
C LEU A 402 17.26 25.88 -7.61
N PHE A 403 16.50 26.26 -6.58
CA PHE A 403 15.60 27.42 -6.60
C PHE A 403 15.33 27.98 -5.19
N GLU A 404 14.68 29.14 -5.16
CA GLU A 404 14.18 29.82 -3.96
C GLU A 404 12.67 29.58 -3.90
N ASN A 405 12.15 29.00 -2.82
CA ASN A 405 10.72 28.80 -2.63
C ASN A 405 10.34 29.03 -1.16
N GLU A 406 9.29 29.82 -0.93
CA GLU A 406 8.82 30.18 0.40
C GLU A 406 8.02 29.05 1.09
N GLU A 407 7.61 28.02 0.34
CA GLU A 407 6.53 27.09 0.71
C GLU A 407 6.91 25.59 0.63
N ILE A 408 8.20 25.23 0.55
CA ILE A 408 8.61 23.82 0.56
C ILE A 408 8.46 23.22 1.97
N ASN A 409 7.35 22.52 2.19
CA ASN A 409 7.12 21.76 3.41
C ASN A 409 7.89 20.44 3.38
N ASP A 410 7.81 19.70 2.27
CA ASP A 410 8.46 18.40 2.06
C ASP A 410 9.00 18.27 0.61
N PHE A 411 10.08 17.50 0.43
CA PHE A 411 10.75 17.33 -0.85
C PHE A 411 11.49 15.99 -0.96
N PHE A 412 11.53 15.46 -2.18
CA PHE A 412 12.17 14.17 -2.49
C PHE A 412 13.01 14.29 -3.76
N ILE A 413 13.94 13.36 -3.92
CA ILE A 413 14.82 13.28 -5.08
C ILE A 413 14.90 11.85 -5.58
N ASP A 414 14.88 11.72 -6.88
CA ASP A 414 15.35 10.55 -7.61
C ASP A 414 16.49 10.99 -8.56
N GLU A 415 17.17 10.06 -9.23
CA GLU A 415 18.37 10.36 -10.03
C GLU A 415 18.19 11.56 -11.00
N GLU A 416 16.98 11.69 -11.58
CA GLU A 416 16.65 12.70 -12.57
C GLU A 416 15.72 13.82 -12.07
N TYR A 417 14.89 13.60 -11.04
CA TYR A 417 13.85 14.54 -10.64
C TYR A 417 13.94 14.96 -9.17
N VAL A 418 13.51 16.20 -8.90
CA VAL A 418 13.15 16.68 -7.57
C VAL A 418 11.66 16.94 -7.55
N VAL A 419 10.96 16.39 -6.56
CA VAL A 419 9.52 16.64 -6.36
C VAL A 419 9.28 17.32 -5.03
N TRP A 420 8.27 18.18 -4.96
CA TRP A 420 7.88 18.85 -3.72
C TRP A 420 6.38 19.14 -3.71
N MET A 421 5.86 19.35 -2.50
CA MET A 421 4.48 19.70 -2.27
C MET A 421 4.36 21.12 -1.69
N ASP A 422 3.35 21.87 -2.12
CA ASP A 422 3.04 23.19 -1.59
C ASP A 422 2.05 23.13 -0.40
N GLU A 423 1.70 24.30 0.17
CA GLU A 423 0.76 24.40 1.29
C GLU A 423 -0.69 24.03 0.92
N ASP A 424 -1.03 24.07 -0.37
CA ASP A 424 -2.36 23.73 -0.90
C ASP A 424 -2.45 22.23 -1.26
N GLY A 425 -1.39 21.44 -1.05
CA GLY A 425 -1.33 20.01 -1.32
C GLY A 425 -0.94 19.66 -2.76
N LYS A 426 -0.62 20.64 -3.61
CA LYS A 426 -0.24 20.40 -5.00
C LYS A 426 1.17 19.85 -5.10
N ILE A 427 1.36 18.92 -6.03
CA ILE A 427 2.64 18.24 -6.24
C ILE A 427 3.29 18.76 -7.51
N TYR A 428 4.55 19.18 -7.39
CA TYR A 428 5.37 19.70 -8.47
C TYR A 428 6.61 18.83 -8.71
N PHE A 429 7.17 18.90 -9.91
CA PHE A 429 8.44 18.27 -10.26
C PHE A 429 9.43 19.25 -10.91
N TYR A 430 10.72 18.94 -10.80
CA TYR A 430 11.83 19.60 -11.47
C TYR A 430 12.82 18.55 -12.00
N ASN A 431 13.04 18.52 -13.31
CA ASN A 431 14.02 17.64 -13.94
C ASN A 431 15.43 18.28 -13.87
N ILE A 432 16.35 17.61 -13.18
CA ILE A 432 17.72 18.07 -12.90
C ILE A 432 18.57 18.10 -14.18
N VAL A 433 18.26 17.25 -15.16
CA VAL A 433 19.05 17.08 -16.39
C VAL A 433 18.76 18.19 -17.40
N ASN A 434 17.49 18.53 -17.59
CA ASN A 434 17.04 19.47 -18.63
C ASN A 434 16.56 20.83 -18.05
N GLY A 435 16.25 20.90 -16.76
CA GLY A 435 15.76 22.09 -16.05
C GLY A 435 14.27 22.40 -16.24
N GLU A 436 13.49 21.42 -16.70
CA GLU A 436 12.03 21.50 -16.84
C GLU A 436 11.35 21.44 -15.47
N GLU A 437 10.28 22.22 -15.29
CA GLU A 437 9.46 22.26 -14.08
C GLU A 437 7.97 22.21 -14.47
N GLY A 438 7.14 21.58 -13.65
CA GLY A 438 5.72 21.44 -13.94
C GLY A 438 4.88 21.00 -12.74
N LEU A 439 3.57 21.02 -12.93
CA LEU A 439 2.57 20.53 -11.97
C LEU A 439 2.26 19.06 -12.29
N LEU A 440 2.43 18.18 -11.30
CA LEU A 440 2.18 16.75 -11.41
C LEU A 440 0.73 16.40 -11.04
N TRP A 441 0.21 17.04 -9.99
CA TRP A 441 -1.12 16.78 -9.43
C TRP A 441 -1.69 18.02 -8.76
N ASP A 442 -2.99 18.29 -8.95
CA ASP A 442 -3.65 19.58 -8.65
C ASP A 442 -4.76 19.53 -7.59
N GLY A 443 -5.00 18.38 -6.94
CA GLY A 443 -6.18 18.16 -6.10
C GLY A 443 -6.31 19.17 -4.94
N GLU A 444 -7.51 19.74 -4.80
CA GLU A 444 -7.89 20.70 -3.75
C GLU A 444 -8.41 19.96 -2.50
N VAL A 445 -8.53 20.51 -1.28
CA VAL A 445 -7.56 20.76 -0.16
C VAL A 445 -8.19 20.07 1.10
N ASP A 446 -7.46 19.45 2.05
CA ASP A 446 -7.10 20.01 3.38
C ASP A 446 -6.07 19.09 4.11
N ILE A 447 -4.91 19.68 4.41
CA ILE A 447 -3.83 19.38 5.39
C ILE A 447 -3.17 17.99 5.37
N VAL A 448 -1.92 18.02 4.92
CA VAL A 448 -0.94 16.94 4.79
C VAL A 448 -0.01 16.88 6.01
N PRO A 449 0.17 15.70 6.64
CA PRO A 449 1.39 15.38 7.37
C PRO A 449 2.51 14.90 6.41
N THR A 450 3.72 15.39 6.64
CA THR A 450 4.94 15.28 5.82
C THR A 450 5.64 13.90 5.84
N ASP A 451 4.92 12.81 6.07
CA ASP A 451 5.50 11.46 6.23
C ASP A 451 4.77 10.38 5.40
N ILE A 452 4.06 10.80 4.34
CA ILE A 452 3.16 9.93 3.57
C ILE A 452 3.64 9.78 2.12
N VAL A 453 4.79 10.35 1.76
CA VAL A 453 5.30 10.42 0.38
C VAL A 453 6.58 9.60 0.22
N GLY A 454 6.64 8.78 -0.83
CA GLY A 454 7.84 8.05 -1.23
C GLY A 454 8.18 8.32 -2.69
N PHE A 455 9.47 8.44 -3.01
CA PHE A 455 9.92 8.69 -4.37
C PHE A 455 11.22 7.95 -4.62
N GLU A 456 11.17 6.98 -5.53
CA GLU A 456 12.31 6.16 -5.93
C GLU A 456 12.07 5.63 -7.34
N ASP A 457 13.13 5.57 -8.16
CA ASP A 457 13.09 5.08 -9.54
C ASP A 457 11.94 5.68 -10.39
N GLY A 458 11.72 7.00 -10.30
CA GLY A 458 10.68 7.70 -11.05
C GLY A 458 9.24 7.49 -10.56
N ILE A 459 9.00 6.62 -9.57
CA ILE A 459 7.66 6.37 -9.00
C ILE A 459 7.45 7.22 -7.76
N LEU A 460 6.47 8.12 -7.82
CA LEU A 460 6.02 8.91 -6.67
C LEU A 460 4.75 8.32 -6.08
N SER A 461 4.74 7.99 -4.79
CA SER A 461 3.54 7.63 -4.03
C SER A 461 3.20 8.67 -2.97
N TRP A 462 1.91 8.85 -2.68
CA TRP A 462 1.41 9.69 -1.60
C TRP A 462 0.07 9.17 -1.09
N ALA A 463 -0.35 9.52 0.13
CA ALA A 463 -1.75 9.36 0.53
C ALA A 463 -2.49 10.70 0.52
N TYR A 464 -3.76 10.65 0.14
CA TYR A 464 -4.64 11.79 -0.07
C TYR A 464 -5.96 11.56 0.66
N TYR A 465 -6.41 12.57 1.40
CA TYR A 465 -7.71 12.53 2.07
C TYR A 465 -8.81 12.96 1.11
N ASP A 466 -9.74 12.06 0.81
CA ASP A 466 -10.79 12.29 -0.19
C ASP A 466 -12.07 12.93 0.39
N GLY A 467 -12.13 13.08 1.71
CA GLY A 467 -13.31 13.55 2.44
C GLY A 467 -13.80 12.55 3.50
N THR A 468 -13.43 11.27 3.41
CA THR A 468 -13.81 10.22 4.36
C THR A 468 -12.60 9.57 5.04
N ASP A 469 -11.57 9.23 4.28
CA ASP A 469 -10.37 8.52 4.73
C ASP A 469 -9.16 8.83 3.84
N TYR A 470 -7.99 8.34 4.24
CA TYR A 470 -6.75 8.53 3.48
C TYR A 470 -6.53 7.38 2.51
N GLU A 471 -6.29 7.74 1.25
CA GLU A 471 -6.11 6.78 0.17
C GLU A 471 -4.78 6.99 -0.56
N VAL A 472 -4.09 5.89 -0.83
CA VAL A 472 -2.77 5.86 -1.45
C VAL A 472 -2.90 5.97 -2.97
N HIS A 473 -2.11 6.87 -3.52
CA HIS A 473 -1.97 7.15 -4.94
C HIS A 473 -0.52 6.98 -5.36
N PHE A 474 -0.29 6.65 -6.62
CA PHE A 474 1.03 6.77 -7.22
C PHE A 474 0.98 7.26 -8.67
N VAL A 475 2.13 7.72 -9.14
CA VAL A 475 2.35 8.07 -10.53
C VAL A 475 3.79 7.77 -10.94
N ASP A 476 3.93 7.25 -12.15
CA ASP A 476 5.21 7.19 -12.85
C ASP A 476 5.47 8.55 -13.50
N VAL A 477 6.46 9.28 -12.97
CA VAL A 477 6.80 10.64 -13.41
C VAL A 477 7.36 10.62 -14.84
N ASP A 478 7.99 9.52 -15.28
CA ASP A 478 8.53 9.38 -16.63
C ASP A 478 7.46 9.11 -17.70
N GLU A 479 6.31 8.56 -17.31
CA GLU A 479 5.18 8.31 -18.22
C GLU A 479 4.24 9.52 -18.37
N CYS A 480 4.38 10.55 -17.54
CA CYS A 480 3.67 11.81 -17.72
C CYS A 480 4.22 12.52 -18.98
N ASP A 481 3.47 12.49 -20.09
CA ASP A 481 3.81 13.25 -21.31
C ASP A 481 3.67 14.76 -21.05
N THR A 482 4.74 15.40 -20.60
CA THR A 482 4.81 16.85 -20.38
C THR A 482 5.44 17.58 -21.56
N SER A 483 5.50 16.98 -22.75
CA SER A 483 6.36 17.43 -23.85
C SER A 483 6.00 18.76 -24.54
N GLU A 484 5.12 19.59 -23.96
CA GLU A 484 5.07 21.02 -24.28
C GLU A 484 5.83 21.82 -23.20
N PRO A 485 7.05 22.29 -23.47
CA PRO A 485 7.76 23.14 -22.53
C PRO A 485 7.00 24.45 -22.32
N ILE A 486 7.05 24.96 -21.09
CA ILE A 486 6.59 26.32 -20.73
C ILE A 486 7.38 27.34 -21.56
N ASP A 487 6.87 27.70 -22.75
CA ASP A 487 7.38 28.82 -23.54
C ASP A 487 6.57 30.08 -23.22
N GLU A 488 7.13 30.94 -22.37
CA GLU A 488 6.63 32.30 -22.12
C GLU A 488 6.57 33.20 -23.37
N SER A 489 6.97 32.73 -24.56
CA SER A 489 6.84 33.52 -25.78
C SER A 489 6.96 32.71 -27.09
N VAL A 490 5.84 32.23 -27.65
CA VAL A 490 5.45 32.34 -29.10
C VAL A 490 4.29 31.38 -29.46
N PRO A 491 3.29 31.78 -30.28
CA PRO A 491 2.20 30.89 -30.72
C PRO A 491 2.54 30.06 -31.98
N VAL A 492 2.07 28.81 -32.00
CA VAL A 492 2.20 27.83 -33.11
C VAL A 492 1.11 28.02 -34.18
N VAL A 493 1.49 27.77 -35.44
CA VAL A 493 0.59 27.69 -36.60
C VAL A 493 0.24 26.22 -36.86
N SER A 494 -1.04 25.89 -36.93
CA SER A 494 -1.53 24.55 -37.29
C SER A 494 -1.32 24.25 -38.80
N PRO A 495 -0.85 23.04 -39.19
CA PRO A 495 -0.99 22.56 -40.55
C PRO A 495 -2.31 21.76 -40.74
N PRO A 496 -2.77 21.62 -42.00
CA PRO A 496 -4.15 21.25 -42.33
C PRO A 496 -4.41 19.74 -42.47
N VAL A 497 -5.70 19.40 -42.28
CA VAL A 497 -6.50 18.22 -42.66
C VAL A 497 -5.87 17.28 -43.73
N PRO A 498 -5.99 15.94 -43.54
CA PRO A 498 -5.21 14.91 -44.24
C PRO A 498 -5.58 14.73 -45.71
N VAL A 499 -4.58 14.37 -46.52
CA VAL A 499 -4.72 13.94 -47.91
C VAL A 499 -4.34 12.46 -47.99
N ASP A 500 -5.24 11.65 -48.56
CA ASP A 500 -5.14 10.19 -48.70
C ASP A 500 -3.83 9.66 -49.35
N ASP A 501 -3.48 8.43 -48.93
CA ASP A 501 -2.83 7.31 -49.65
C ASP A 501 -1.28 7.18 -49.54
N PRO A 502 -0.69 5.98 -49.71
CA PRO A 502 -0.81 4.74 -48.93
C PRO A 502 0.55 4.10 -48.56
N PHE A 503 0.48 2.97 -47.82
CA PHE A 503 1.51 1.94 -47.62
C PHE A 503 2.61 2.24 -46.58
N MET A 504 2.38 1.79 -45.34
CA MET A 504 3.30 0.92 -44.58
C MET A 504 2.47 -0.03 -43.70
N PRO A 505 2.93 -1.27 -43.45
CA PRO A 505 2.12 -2.32 -42.83
C PRO A 505 2.05 -2.15 -41.29
N GLU A 506 0.86 -2.36 -40.73
CA GLU A 506 0.59 -2.49 -39.29
C GLU A 506 1.49 -3.55 -38.65
N ILE A 507 2.04 -3.22 -37.48
CA ILE A 507 2.28 -4.17 -36.41
C ILE A 507 1.14 -3.90 -35.43
N ALA A 508 0.30 -4.89 -35.20
CA ALA A 508 -0.86 -4.77 -34.33
C ALA A 508 -0.42 -4.62 -32.87
N GLU A 509 -0.95 -3.59 -32.21
CA GLU A 509 -1.04 -3.53 -30.75
C GLU A 509 -1.81 -4.79 -30.27
N ALA A 510 -1.23 -5.54 -29.34
CA ALA A 510 -1.98 -6.57 -28.64
C ALA A 510 -2.75 -5.88 -27.52
N THR A 511 -4.01 -5.54 -27.80
CA THR A 511 -4.97 -5.18 -26.75
C THR A 511 -5.28 -6.47 -25.97
N CYS A 512 -4.96 -6.48 -24.68
CA CYS A 512 -5.41 -7.54 -23.78
C CYS A 512 -6.82 -7.15 -23.31
N ASP A 513 -7.83 -7.83 -23.84
CA ASP A 513 -9.21 -7.59 -23.44
C ASP A 513 -9.48 -8.33 -22.11
N ILE A 514 -9.73 -7.58 -21.04
CA ILE A 514 -10.19 -8.15 -19.77
C ILE A 514 -11.63 -8.61 -19.94
N LEU A 515 -11.89 -9.88 -19.66
CA LEU A 515 -13.19 -10.50 -19.78
C LEU A 515 -13.75 -10.82 -18.39
N GLN A 516 -14.60 -9.93 -17.88
CA GLN A 516 -15.37 -10.20 -16.68
C GLN A 516 -16.44 -11.26 -16.99
N VAL A 517 -16.33 -12.43 -16.35
CA VAL A 517 -17.24 -13.58 -16.57
C VAL A 517 -18.47 -13.51 -15.67
N THR A 518 -18.31 -12.98 -14.45
CA THR A 518 -19.41 -12.75 -13.50
C THR A 518 -19.38 -11.31 -12.99
N ASP A 519 -20.56 -10.70 -12.93
CA ASP A 519 -20.80 -9.37 -12.36
C ASP A 519 -22.13 -9.43 -11.62
N ASN A 520 -22.13 -10.17 -10.51
CA ASN A 520 -23.34 -10.42 -9.74
C ASN A 520 -23.05 -10.26 -8.25
N GLU A 521 -24.09 -9.98 -7.47
CA GLU A 521 -24.00 -9.80 -6.01
C GLU A 521 -23.97 -11.14 -5.24
N LEU A 522 -23.73 -12.27 -5.91
CA LEU A 522 -23.67 -13.61 -5.32
C LEU A 522 -22.21 -14.02 -5.09
N ASN A 523 -22.01 -14.87 -4.09
CA ASN A 523 -20.70 -15.44 -3.80
C ASN A 523 -20.35 -16.48 -4.88
N ASP A 524 -19.44 -16.10 -5.76
CA ASP A 524 -18.76 -16.98 -6.71
C ASP A 524 -17.44 -17.49 -6.08
N LEU A 525 -17.31 -18.80 -5.89
CA LEU A 525 -16.15 -19.45 -5.25
C LEU A 525 -15.62 -20.62 -6.09
N TYR A 526 -14.41 -21.07 -5.76
CA TYR A 526 -13.82 -22.32 -6.30
C TYR A 526 -13.77 -22.37 -7.83
N SER A 527 -13.28 -21.31 -8.46
CA SER A 527 -13.10 -21.24 -9.90
C SER A 527 -11.92 -22.10 -10.38
N VAL A 528 -12.12 -22.82 -11.48
CA VAL A 528 -11.08 -23.61 -12.17
C VAL A 528 -11.24 -23.43 -13.66
N ALA A 529 -10.16 -23.10 -14.38
CA ALA A 529 -10.19 -22.88 -15.82
C ALA A 529 -9.29 -23.87 -16.56
N ASP A 530 -9.65 -24.15 -17.81
CA ASP A 530 -8.76 -24.72 -18.81
C ASP A 530 -8.56 -23.71 -19.97
N SER A 531 -7.87 -24.14 -21.02
CA SER A 531 -7.59 -23.29 -22.20
C SER A 531 -8.82 -22.77 -22.97
N SER A 532 -10.03 -23.22 -22.65
CA SER A 532 -11.26 -23.02 -23.42
C SER A 532 -12.51 -22.77 -22.58
N SER A 533 -12.45 -23.06 -21.28
CA SER A 533 -13.60 -23.04 -20.39
C SER A 533 -13.20 -22.68 -18.95
N LEU A 534 -14.17 -22.19 -18.19
CA LEU A 534 -14.08 -21.89 -16.76
C LEU A 534 -15.25 -22.58 -16.05
N VAL A 535 -15.01 -23.16 -14.89
CA VAL A 535 -16.07 -23.63 -13.97
C VAL A 535 -15.92 -22.96 -12.62
N TRP A 536 -17.02 -22.74 -11.91
CA TRP A 536 -17.02 -22.20 -10.54
C TRP A 536 -18.27 -22.63 -9.79
N SER A 537 -18.28 -22.43 -8.47
CA SER A 537 -19.43 -22.65 -7.61
C SER A 537 -20.10 -21.32 -7.27
N MET A 538 -21.39 -21.17 -7.54
CA MET A 538 -22.16 -19.96 -7.22
C MET A 538 -23.19 -20.25 -6.13
N LEU A 539 -23.32 -19.36 -5.15
CA LEU A 539 -24.31 -19.48 -4.09
C LEU A 539 -25.71 -19.07 -4.58
N GLU A 540 -26.56 -20.04 -4.92
CA GLU A 540 -27.97 -19.82 -5.20
C GLU A 540 -28.84 -20.22 -3.99
N GLY A 541 -29.41 -19.22 -3.30
CA GLY A 541 -30.23 -19.45 -2.11
C GLY A 541 -29.39 -19.79 -0.87
N LEU A 542 -29.28 -21.08 -0.53
CA LEU A 542 -28.49 -21.58 0.62
C LEU A 542 -27.42 -22.60 0.23
N TYR A 543 -27.35 -23.00 -1.04
CA TYR A 543 -26.48 -24.07 -1.52
C TYR A 543 -25.67 -23.61 -2.74
N TYR A 544 -24.52 -24.26 -2.95
CA TYR A 544 -23.63 -23.95 -4.06
C TYR A 544 -23.93 -24.88 -5.23
N ASP A 545 -24.14 -24.30 -6.41
CA ASP A 545 -24.28 -25.03 -7.67
C ASP A 545 -23.04 -24.83 -8.55
N VAL A 546 -22.74 -25.79 -9.42
CA VAL A 546 -21.62 -25.72 -10.37
C VAL A 546 -22.05 -25.01 -11.65
N TYR A 547 -21.27 -24.01 -12.04
CA TYR A 547 -21.41 -23.23 -13.26
C TYR A 547 -20.26 -23.51 -14.22
N PHE A 548 -20.53 -23.31 -15.50
CA PHE A 548 -19.62 -23.49 -16.61
C PHE A 548 -19.71 -22.30 -17.56
N TYR A 549 -18.56 -21.83 -18.02
CA TYR A 549 -18.41 -20.75 -18.99
C TYR A 549 -17.48 -21.19 -20.12
N GLU A 550 -17.92 -20.99 -21.37
CA GLU A 550 -17.09 -21.25 -22.55
C GLU A 550 -16.45 -19.95 -23.07
N LEU A 551 -15.13 -19.89 -23.11
CA LEU A 551 -14.36 -18.70 -23.53
C LEU A 551 -14.63 -18.29 -24.99
N LEU A 552 -14.86 -19.27 -25.89
CA LEU A 552 -15.04 -18.99 -27.32
C LEU A 552 -16.44 -18.47 -27.67
N SER A 553 -17.48 -18.91 -26.94
CA SER A 553 -18.86 -18.50 -27.22
C SER A 553 -19.37 -17.43 -26.25
N GLY A 554 -18.74 -17.28 -25.10
CA GLY A 554 -19.19 -16.43 -23.99
C GLY A 554 -20.44 -16.95 -23.30
N GLU A 555 -20.80 -18.24 -23.47
CA GLU A 555 -22.00 -18.82 -22.88
C GLU A 555 -21.74 -19.32 -21.45
N THR A 556 -22.54 -18.83 -20.49
CA THR A 556 -22.63 -19.33 -19.11
C THR A 556 -23.75 -20.35 -18.94
N ARG A 557 -23.51 -21.43 -18.19
CA ARG A 557 -24.47 -22.51 -17.92
C ARG A 557 -24.32 -23.04 -16.50
N GLN A 558 -25.44 -23.17 -15.82
CA GLN A 558 -25.57 -23.92 -14.57
C GLN A 558 -25.64 -25.42 -14.91
N LEU A 559 -24.74 -26.23 -14.33
CA LEU A 559 -24.61 -27.67 -14.54
C LEU A 559 -25.40 -28.48 -13.51
N THR A 560 -25.55 -27.96 -12.29
CA THR A 560 -26.28 -28.57 -11.18
C THR A 560 -27.43 -27.66 -10.73
N PHE A 561 -28.50 -28.23 -10.20
CA PHE A 561 -29.69 -27.47 -9.80
C PHE A 561 -30.17 -27.98 -8.44
N THR A 562 -29.38 -27.76 -7.40
CA THR A 562 -29.59 -28.40 -6.11
C THR A 562 -30.22 -27.48 -5.08
N ASP A 563 -31.30 -27.97 -4.48
CA ASP A 563 -32.11 -27.22 -3.53
C ASP A 563 -31.88 -27.68 -2.07
N ASP A 564 -30.97 -28.65 -1.83
CA ASP A 564 -30.83 -29.32 -0.54
C ASP A 564 -29.40 -29.63 -0.05
N LYS A 565 -28.39 -29.69 -0.92
CA LYS A 565 -26.97 -29.85 -0.58
C LYS A 565 -26.10 -29.16 -1.63
N SER A 566 -24.95 -28.62 -1.20
CA SER A 566 -24.00 -27.95 -2.09
C SER A 566 -23.11 -28.93 -2.86
N GLU A 567 -22.80 -28.59 -4.10
CA GLU A 567 -21.72 -29.20 -4.89
C GLU A 567 -20.40 -28.44 -4.74
N TYR A 568 -19.30 -29.20 -4.67
CA TYR A 568 -17.97 -28.64 -4.39
C TYR A 568 -16.89 -29.17 -5.33
N TYR A 569 -15.78 -28.42 -5.40
CA TYR A 569 -14.52 -28.81 -6.04
C TYR A 569 -14.69 -29.21 -7.51
N ALA A 570 -15.39 -28.38 -8.29
CA ALA A 570 -15.51 -28.60 -9.73
C ALA A 570 -14.14 -28.44 -10.43
N SER A 571 -13.86 -29.28 -11.41
CA SER A 571 -12.66 -29.24 -12.25
C SER A 571 -13.04 -29.52 -13.70
N VAL A 572 -12.32 -28.92 -14.66
CA VAL A 572 -12.65 -28.97 -16.09
C VAL A 572 -11.41 -29.27 -16.93
N ASP A 573 -11.57 -30.18 -17.91
CA ASP A 573 -10.63 -30.35 -19.01
C ASP A 573 -11.35 -30.72 -20.31
N GLY A 574 -11.28 -29.80 -21.28
CA GLY A 574 -11.87 -29.92 -22.60
C GLY A 574 -13.39 -30.05 -22.55
N ILE A 575 -13.89 -31.25 -22.78
CA ILE A 575 -15.34 -31.53 -22.77
C ILE A 575 -15.82 -32.19 -21.48
N TYR A 576 -14.96 -32.36 -20.48
CA TYR A 576 -15.30 -33.07 -19.27
C TYR A 576 -15.28 -32.12 -18.08
N VAL A 577 -16.34 -32.14 -17.28
CA VAL A 577 -16.43 -31.44 -16.00
C VAL A 577 -16.66 -32.48 -14.92
N VAL A 578 -15.88 -32.43 -13.84
CA VAL A 578 -16.02 -33.32 -12.69
C VAL A 578 -16.28 -32.52 -11.43
N TRP A 579 -17.07 -33.05 -10.49
CA TRP A 579 -17.35 -32.41 -9.20
C TRP A 579 -17.76 -33.45 -8.15
N LEU A 580 -17.76 -33.04 -6.88
CA LEU A 580 -18.35 -33.81 -5.79
C LEU A 580 -19.81 -33.42 -5.64
N GLY A 581 -20.71 -34.39 -5.78
CA GLY A 581 -22.15 -34.23 -5.61
C GLY A 581 -22.68 -35.11 -4.50
N HIS A 582 -23.67 -34.62 -3.75
CA HIS A 582 -24.29 -35.40 -2.69
C HIS A 582 -25.40 -36.28 -3.27
N ASP A 583 -25.28 -37.60 -3.16
CA ASP A 583 -26.23 -38.53 -3.79
C ASP A 583 -27.54 -38.71 -2.98
N GLY A 584 -27.51 -38.26 -1.72
CA GLY A 584 -28.61 -38.36 -0.76
C GLY A 584 -28.17 -38.93 0.58
N ASP A 585 -27.06 -39.66 0.61
CA ASP A 585 -26.45 -40.25 1.81
C ASP A 585 -25.04 -39.67 2.04
N ASP A 586 -24.22 -39.54 0.98
CA ASP A 586 -22.83 -39.10 1.02
C ASP A 586 -22.38 -38.41 -0.29
N TYR A 587 -21.14 -37.89 -0.31
CA TYR A 587 -20.56 -37.23 -1.48
C TYR A 587 -19.91 -38.23 -2.43
N GLU A 588 -20.28 -38.15 -3.71
CA GLU A 588 -19.82 -39.01 -4.78
C GLU A 588 -19.22 -38.19 -5.93
N VAL A 589 -18.32 -38.82 -6.70
CA VAL A 589 -17.70 -38.20 -7.87
C VAL A 589 -18.62 -38.30 -9.08
N TYR A 590 -19.01 -37.15 -9.60
CA TYR A 590 -19.76 -37.03 -10.84
C TYR A 590 -18.88 -36.50 -11.96
N MET A 591 -19.13 -36.99 -13.17
CA MET A 591 -18.51 -36.52 -14.40
C MET A 591 -19.59 -36.20 -15.44
N TRP A 592 -19.52 -35.02 -16.01
CA TRP A 592 -20.35 -34.59 -17.12
C TRP A 592 -19.52 -34.50 -18.40
N GLU A 593 -19.85 -35.33 -19.39
CA GLU A 593 -19.34 -35.18 -20.75
C GLU A 593 -20.21 -34.17 -21.50
N ILE A 594 -19.64 -33.00 -21.78
CA ILE A 594 -20.24 -31.94 -22.57
C ILE A 594 -20.49 -32.44 -23.99
N ASN A 595 -21.68 -32.19 -24.51
CA ASN A 595 -22.00 -32.39 -25.92
C ASN A 595 -21.86 -31.06 -26.69
N PRO A 596 -20.69 -30.78 -27.31
CA PRO A 596 -20.46 -29.50 -28.00
C PRO A 596 -21.35 -29.33 -29.25
N THR A 597 -21.93 -30.42 -29.77
CA THR A 597 -22.75 -30.37 -30.99
C THR A 597 -24.24 -30.14 -30.74
N ALA A 598 -24.67 -30.10 -29.48
CA ALA A 598 -26.08 -29.99 -29.09
C ALA A 598 -26.39 -28.69 -28.34
N ASN A 599 -25.62 -27.61 -28.57
CA ASN A 599 -25.67 -26.38 -27.75
C ASN A 599 -25.63 -26.75 -26.25
N PHE A 600 -24.70 -27.65 -25.89
CA PHE A 600 -24.50 -28.17 -24.53
C PHE A 600 -25.74 -28.82 -23.88
N ALA A 601 -26.83 -29.02 -24.63
CA ALA A 601 -28.02 -29.73 -24.17
C ALA A 601 -27.82 -31.24 -24.36
N GLY A 602 -27.91 -32.01 -23.28
CA GLY A 602 -27.79 -33.47 -23.32
C GLY A 602 -26.34 -33.96 -23.31
N GLY A 603 -25.50 -33.34 -22.48
CA GLY A 603 -24.29 -34.00 -22.00
C GLY A 603 -24.62 -35.27 -21.21
N ILE A 604 -23.60 -36.08 -20.97
CA ILE A 604 -23.76 -37.39 -20.32
C ILE A 604 -23.26 -37.26 -18.89
N LEU A 605 -24.19 -37.31 -17.92
CA LEU A 605 -23.85 -37.46 -16.52
C LEU A 605 -23.47 -38.92 -16.23
N THR A 606 -22.29 -39.11 -15.69
CA THR A 606 -21.79 -40.39 -15.20
C THR A 606 -21.41 -40.21 -13.74
N GLN A 607 -22.03 -40.99 -12.87
CA GLN A 607 -21.58 -41.16 -11.51
C GLN A 607 -20.41 -42.16 -11.52
N LEU A 608 -19.22 -41.72 -11.09
CA LEU A 608 -18.00 -42.53 -11.11
C LEU A 608 -17.85 -43.39 -9.86
N THR A 609 -18.41 -42.94 -8.74
CA THR A 609 -18.43 -43.63 -7.44
C THR A 609 -19.87 -43.73 -6.94
N ASP A 610 -20.21 -44.83 -6.27
CA ASP A 610 -21.54 -45.11 -5.71
C ASP A 610 -21.33 -46.11 -4.57
N ASN A 611 -20.95 -45.58 -3.42
CA ASN A 611 -20.54 -46.32 -2.24
C ASN A 611 -21.20 -45.74 -0.98
N ASP A 612 -20.68 -46.06 0.21
CA ASP A 612 -21.26 -45.61 1.49
C ASP A 612 -20.27 -44.67 2.23
N TYR A 613 -19.27 -44.14 1.50
CA TYR A 613 -18.25 -43.24 2.00
C TYR A 613 -18.13 -41.98 1.14
N ASN A 614 -17.95 -40.84 1.81
CA ASN A 614 -17.71 -39.58 1.12
C ASN A 614 -16.40 -39.60 0.33
N GLU A 615 -16.47 -39.26 -0.95
CA GLU A 615 -15.32 -38.76 -1.69
C GLU A 615 -15.00 -37.30 -1.33
N VAL A 616 -13.72 -36.97 -1.43
CA VAL A 616 -13.15 -35.68 -1.05
C VAL A 616 -12.10 -35.27 -2.08
N PHE A 617 -12.21 -34.03 -2.57
CA PHE A 617 -11.42 -33.44 -3.67
C PHE A 617 -11.44 -34.24 -4.99
N VAL A 618 -11.64 -33.57 -6.12
CA VAL A 618 -11.57 -34.20 -7.45
C VAL A 618 -10.80 -33.31 -8.43
N GLN A 619 -9.97 -33.91 -9.29
CA GLN A 619 -9.28 -33.23 -10.40
C GLN A 619 -9.36 -34.05 -11.68
N ILE A 620 -9.32 -33.38 -12.84
CA ILE A 620 -9.26 -33.98 -14.16
C ILE A 620 -8.11 -33.38 -14.99
N ASP A 621 -7.38 -34.24 -15.69
CA ASP A 621 -6.40 -33.85 -16.72
C ASP A 621 -6.34 -34.96 -17.79
N GLY A 622 -6.71 -34.60 -19.01
CA GLY A 622 -6.75 -35.46 -20.18
C GLY A 622 -7.69 -36.66 -20.00
N ASP A 623 -7.09 -37.85 -19.93
CA ASP A 623 -7.82 -39.12 -19.82
C ASP A 623 -8.04 -39.56 -18.37
N VAL A 624 -7.57 -38.80 -17.39
CA VAL A 624 -7.47 -39.25 -15.99
C VAL A 624 -8.30 -38.35 -15.09
N VAL A 625 -9.21 -38.97 -14.33
CA VAL A 625 -9.91 -38.35 -13.20
C VAL A 625 -9.34 -38.94 -11.91
N VAL A 626 -9.02 -38.10 -10.93
CA VAL A 626 -8.45 -38.51 -9.63
C VAL A 626 -9.30 -37.94 -8.50
N TRP A 627 -9.54 -38.75 -7.47
CA TRP A 627 -10.22 -38.34 -6.24
C TRP A 627 -9.64 -39.04 -5.01
N SER A 628 -9.86 -38.46 -3.84
CA SER A 628 -9.69 -39.17 -2.56
C SER A 628 -11.04 -39.76 -2.14
N GLY A 629 -11.05 -40.99 -1.65
CA GLY A 629 -12.24 -41.65 -1.14
C GLY A 629 -11.89 -42.63 -0.03
N SER A 630 -12.78 -42.81 0.94
CA SER A 630 -12.51 -43.78 2.01
C SER A 630 -12.81 -45.20 1.56
N ASP A 631 -11.92 -46.13 1.89
CA ASP A 631 -12.16 -47.57 1.69
C ASP A 631 -12.92 -48.22 2.87
N GLY A 632 -13.21 -47.42 3.90
CA GLY A 632 -13.89 -47.79 5.13
C GLY A 632 -13.03 -47.84 6.38
N ASP A 633 -11.71 -47.74 6.23
CA ASP A 633 -10.76 -47.62 7.35
C ASP A 633 -9.99 -46.26 7.29
N ASP A 634 -9.54 -45.85 6.10
CA ASP A 634 -8.76 -44.62 5.83
C ASP A 634 -9.09 -44.01 4.45
N GLU A 635 -8.57 -42.82 4.15
CA GLU A 635 -8.69 -42.14 2.85
C GLU A 635 -7.65 -42.64 1.84
N GLU A 636 -8.08 -42.98 0.62
CA GLU A 636 -7.25 -43.57 -0.43
C GLU A 636 -7.40 -42.81 -1.76
N ILE A 637 -6.35 -42.80 -2.58
CA ILE A 637 -6.35 -42.15 -3.89
C ILE A 637 -6.79 -43.13 -4.97
N TYR A 638 -7.82 -42.73 -5.70
CA TYR A 638 -8.34 -43.49 -6.83
C TYR A 638 -8.11 -42.71 -8.13
N SER A 639 -7.89 -43.46 -9.21
CA SER A 639 -7.85 -42.92 -10.56
C SER A 639 -8.85 -43.63 -11.46
N TYR A 640 -9.50 -42.88 -12.33
CA TYR A 640 -10.35 -43.39 -13.38
C TYR A 640 -9.80 -42.99 -14.74
N SER A 641 -9.73 -43.96 -15.65
CA SER A 641 -9.33 -43.71 -17.04
C SER A 641 -10.57 -43.63 -17.92
N ILE A 642 -10.85 -42.44 -18.44
CA ILE A 642 -12.05 -42.14 -19.22
C ILE A 642 -12.13 -43.04 -20.47
N SER A 643 -11.01 -43.22 -21.17
CA SER A 643 -10.93 -43.99 -22.42
C SER A 643 -11.26 -45.46 -22.30
N ASN A 644 -11.06 -46.07 -21.13
CA ASN A 644 -11.26 -47.51 -20.92
C ASN A 644 -12.19 -47.84 -19.75
N GLY A 645 -12.68 -46.84 -19.01
CA GLY A 645 -13.62 -46.96 -17.90
C GLY A 645 -13.06 -47.74 -16.71
N LEU A 646 -11.73 -47.76 -16.54
CA LEU A 646 -11.10 -48.49 -15.45
C LEU A 646 -10.83 -47.57 -14.26
N THR A 647 -11.48 -47.87 -13.13
CA THR A 647 -11.09 -47.36 -11.82
C THR A 647 -9.94 -48.20 -11.27
N THR A 648 -8.90 -47.52 -10.79
CA THR A 648 -7.73 -48.10 -10.15
C THR A 648 -7.52 -47.39 -8.83
N GLN A 649 -7.60 -48.15 -7.74
CA GLN A 649 -7.10 -47.74 -6.44
C GLN A 649 -5.57 -47.64 -6.53
N ILE A 650 -5.03 -46.43 -6.41
CA ILE A 650 -3.59 -46.15 -6.52
C ILE A 650 -2.90 -46.51 -5.21
N THR A 651 -3.55 -46.21 -4.09
CA THR A 651 -3.06 -46.44 -2.74
C THR A 651 -4.04 -47.37 -2.01
N ASP A 652 -3.49 -48.31 -1.23
CA ASP A 652 -4.24 -49.35 -0.50
C ASP A 652 -3.37 -49.74 0.70
N ASN A 653 -3.48 -48.95 1.75
CA ASN A 653 -2.68 -49.00 2.94
C ASN A 653 -3.53 -48.86 4.22
N GLU A 654 -2.97 -48.31 5.30
CA GLU A 654 -3.68 -48.21 6.59
C GLU A 654 -3.54 -46.76 7.13
N GLU A 655 -3.24 -45.80 6.26
CA GLU A 655 -2.98 -44.39 6.56
C GLU A 655 -3.63 -43.47 5.52
N ASP A 656 -4.22 -42.36 5.95
CA ASP A 656 -4.90 -41.41 5.06
C ASP A 656 -3.95 -40.80 4.00
N ASP A 657 -4.27 -41.06 2.72
CA ASP A 657 -3.67 -40.45 1.54
C ASP A 657 -4.36 -39.13 1.17
N SER A 658 -3.62 -38.03 1.26
CA SER A 658 -4.20 -36.68 1.19
C SER A 658 -3.38 -35.70 0.33
N PHE A 659 -4.03 -34.58 -0.01
CA PHE A 659 -3.47 -33.44 -0.77
C PHE A 659 -2.84 -33.82 -2.11
N PHE A 660 -3.58 -34.53 -2.96
CA PHE A 660 -3.08 -34.92 -4.28
C PHE A 660 -3.06 -33.75 -5.27
N SER A 661 -2.23 -33.89 -6.31
CA SER A 661 -2.20 -33.02 -7.51
C SER A 661 -1.98 -33.87 -8.76
N LEU A 662 -2.61 -33.47 -9.86
CA LEU A 662 -2.60 -34.18 -11.14
C LEU A 662 -1.97 -33.33 -12.25
N TYR A 663 -1.10 -33.95 -13.07
CA TYR A 663 -0.68 -33.43 -14.37
C TYR A 663 -0.52 -34.58 -15.37
N GLY A 664 -1.25 -34.52 -16.48
CA GLY A 664 -1.40 -35.54 -17.50
C GLY A 664 -1.83 -36.90 -16.93
N SER A 665 -0.86 -37.77 -16.66
CA SER A 665 -1.12 -39.10 -16.05
C SER A 665 -0.27 -39.39 -14.82
N SER A 666 0.40 -38.35 -14.33
CA SER A 666 1.26 -38.36 -13.17
C SER A 666 0.50 -37.78 -11.98
N ILE A 667 0.51 -38.50 -10.87
CA ILE A 667 -0.21 -38.12 -9.65
C ILE A 667 0.80 -37.99 -8.52
N VAL A 668 0.71 -36.90 -7.77
CA VAL A 668 1.53 -36.69 -6.57
C VAL A 668 0.64 -36.51 -5.37
N TRP A 669 1.05 -37.01 -4.22
CA TRP A 669 0.29 -36.93 -2.97
C TRP A 669 1.18 -37.13 -1.75
N ASN A 670 0.62 -36.93 -0.55
CA ASN A 670 1.31 -37.25 0.68
C ASN A 670 0.57 -38.25 1.60
N ILE A 671 1.35 -39.14 2.22
CA ILE A 671 0.90 -40.00 3.33
C ILE A 671 1.54 -39.48 4.61
N GLY A 672 0.75 -38.82 5.46
CA GLY A 672 1.24 -38.11 6.64
C GLY A 672 2.28 -37.04 6.31
N ARG A 673 3.57 -37.41 6.24
CA ARG A 673 4.67 -36.54 5.83
C ARG A 673 5.48 -37.09 4.66
N GLU A 674 5.14 -38.22 4.08
CA GLU A 674 5.91 -38.77 2.95
C GLU A 674 5.28 -38.34 1.63
N VAL A 675 6.10 -37.98 0.63
CA VAL A 675 5.62 -37.54 -0.71
C VAL A 675 5.88 -38.64 -1.72
N TYR A 676 4.84 -38.96 -2.48
CA TYR A 676 4.85 -40.02 -3.49
C TYR A 676 4.48 -39.47 -4.86
N LEU A 677 5.05 -40.08 -5.89
CA LEU A 677 4.74 -39.86 -7.30
C LEU A 677 4.33 -41.19 -7.92
N TYR A 678 3.17 -41.22 -8.55
CA TYR A 678 2.72 -42.30 -9.40
C TYR A 678 2.91 -41.89 -10.86
N GLU A 679 3.77 -42.61 -11.57
CA GLU A 679 3.93 -42.49 -13.02
C GLU A 679 3.23 -43.66 -13.70
N ARG A 680 2.18 -43.35 -14.47
CA ARG A 680 1.43 -44.39 -15.18
C ARG A 680 2.28 -44.97 -16.31
N SER A 681 2.75 -46.21 -16.15
CA SER A 681 3.36 -46.96 -17.25
C SER A 681 2.28 -47.58 -18.15
N PRO A 682 2.28 -47.35 -19.47
CA PRO A 682 1.34 -47.98 -20.39
C PRO A 682 1.46 -49.51 -20.45
N THR A 683 2.52 -50.10 -19.90
CA THR A 683 2.84 -51.52 -20.06
C THR A 683 3.20 -52.27 -18.78
N ALA A 684 3.56 -51.59 -17.69
CA ALA A 684 4.09 -52.23 -16.48
C ALA A 684 3.18 -52.12 -15.24
N GLY A 685 1.99 -51.50 -15.37
CA GLY A 685 1.33 -50.93 -14.19
C GLY A 685 2.10 -49.69 -13.74
N GLY A 686 1.42 -48.68 -13.21
CA GLY A 686 2.15 -47.48 -12.81
C GLY A 686 3.18 -47.75 -11.74
N ILE A 687 4.17 -46.88 -11.70
CA ILE A 687 5.31 -46.98 -10.79
C ILE A 687 5.08 -45.95 -9.70
N ILE A 688 5.02 -46.42 -8.45
CA ILE A 688 5.00 -45.54 -7.29
C ILE A 688 6.45 -45.33 -6.85
N THR A 689 6.89 -44.08 -6.88
CA THR A 689 8.19 -43.62 -6.43
C THR A 689 7.99 -42.74 -5.21
N ARG A 690 8.62 -43.10 -4.09
CA ARG A 690 8.67 -42.19 -2.94
C ARG A 690 9.70 -41.10 -3.21
N LEU A 691 9.23 -39.88 -3.42
CA LEU A 691 10.06 -38.71 -3.69
C LEU A 691 10.68 -38.18 -2.41
N SER A 692 9.93 -38.15 -1.32
CA SER A 692 10.41 -37.67 -0.02
C SER A 692 9.87 -38.47 1.15
N THR A 693 10.67 -38.60 2.21
CA THR A 693 10.21 -39.13 3.51
C THR A 693 9.66 -38.03 4.42
N PHE A 694 9.64 -36.78 3.95
CA PHE A 694 9.20 -35.62 4.69
C PHE A 694 8.77 -34.51 3.71
N GLY A 695 7.50 -34.13 3.68
CA GLY A 695 6.91 -33.22 2.71
C GLY A 695 5.37 -33.21 2.79
N HIS A 696 4.76 -32.14 2.32
CA HIS A 696 3.36 -31.77 2.43
C HIS A 696 2.91 -31.05 1.16
N PHE A 697 1.64 -31.23 0.81
CA PHE A 697 0.93 -30.49 -0.24
C PHE A 697 1.54 -30.57 -1.65
N PRO A 698 2.02 -31.73 -2.13
CA PRO A 698 2.73 -31.79 -3.40
C PRO A 698 1.86 -31.30 -4.57
N LYS A 699 2.46 -30.54 -5.49
CA LYS A 699 1.90 -30.08 -6.77
C LYS A 699 2.77 -30.56 -7.91
N ILE A 700 2.18 -30.76 -9.09
CA ILE A 700 2.89 -31.25 -10.27
C ILE A 700 2.49 -30.45 -11.50
N SER A 701 3.48 -30.14 -12.34
CA SER A 701 3.25 -29.68 -13.71
C SER A 701 4.36 -30.19 -14.62
N GLU A 702 3.99 -30.66 -15.80
CA GLU A 702 4.90 -31.25 -16.77
C GLU A 702 5.84 -32.30 -16.15
N SER A 703 7.12 -31.96 -16.07
CA SER A 703 8.18 -32.83 -15.60
C SER A 703 8.63 -32.46 -14.18
N ASN A 704 7.90 -31.58 -13.51
CA ASN A 704 8.31 -30.97 -12.25
C ASN A 704 7.28 -31.24 -11.16
N VAL A 705 7.74 -31.81 -10.05
CA VAL A 705 6.94 -31.96 -8.83
C VAL A 705 7.48 -31.01 -7.78
N ILE A 706 6.62 -30.19 -7.20
CA ILE A 706 6.97 -29.36 -6.05
C ILE A 706 6.28 -29.85 -4.79
N TRP A 707 6.93 -29.76 -3.64
CA TRP A 707 6.28 -30.00 -2.35
C TRP A 707 6.95 -29.21 -1.23
N ARG A 708 6.16 -28.92 -0.20
CA ARG A 708 6.61 -28.19 0.97
C ARG A 708 7.15 -29.15 2.02
N LYS A 709 8.31 -28.91 2.59
CA LYS A 709 8.92 -29.81 3.60
C LYS A 709 9.48 -28.99 4.76
N PRO A 710 9.11 -29.25 6.02
CA PRO A 710 9.75 -28.57 7.13
C PRO A 710 11.26 -28.89 7.17
N SER A 711 12.04 -27.84 7.26
CA SER A 711 13.47 -27.85 7.43
C SER A 711 13.86 -28.16 8.87
N ILE A 712 15.15 -28.46 9.07
CA ILE A 712 15.73 -28.62 10.41
C ILE A 712 15.77 -27.31 11.20
N ASN A 713 15.60 -26.17 10.53
CA ASN A 713 15.70 -24.84 11.10
C ASN A 713 14.34 -24.25 11.55
N GLY A 714 13.23 -24.97 11.35
CA GLY A 714 11.89 -24.46 11.67
C GLY A 714 11.11 -23.97 10.44
N ASN A 715 11.80 -23.58 9.37
CA ASN A 715 11.25 -23.14 8.08
C ASN A 715 10.63 -24.29 7.27
N PHE A 716 9.96 -23.99 6.17
CA PHE A 716 9.55 -24.91 5.13
C PHE A 716 10.32 -24.71 3.81
N LEU A 717 10.74 -25.83 3.23
CA LEU A 717 11.39 -25.94 1.93
C LEU A 717 10.34 -26.18 0.86
N LEU A 718 10.28 -25.35 -0.18
CA LEU A 718 9.70 -25.78 -1.46
C LEU A 718 10.77 -26.56 -2.21
N ILE A 719 10.59 -27.87 -2.27
CA ILE A 719 11.45 -28.75 -3.04
C ILE A 719 10.85 -28.88 -4.42
N ILE A 720 11.66 -28.72 -5.47
CA ILE A 720 11.30 -29.15 -6.81
C ILE A 720 12.04 -30.44 -7.15
N TYR A 721 11.37 -31.30 -7.88
CA TYR A 721 11.90 -32.56 -8.39
C TYR A 721 11.60 -32.66 -9.86
N ASP A 722 12.67 -32.74 -10.64
CA ASP A 722 12.61 -33.03 -12.07
C ASP A 722 12.49 -34.55 -12.24
N ILE A 723 11.36 -34.97 -12.80
CA ILE A 723 10.99 -36.38 -13.04
C ILE A 723 11.92 -37.03 -14.05
N ASP A 724 12.34 -36.29 -15.08
CA ASP A 724 13.18 -36.80 -16.17
C ASP A 724 14.61 -37.06 -15.71
N THR A 725 15.17 -36.16 -14.90
CA THR A 725 16.54 -36.27 -14.39
C THR A 725 16.61 -37.05 -13.07
N GLY A 726 15.50 -37.14 -12.35
CA GLY A 726 15.41 -37.72 -11.00
C GLY A 726 16.14 -36.88 -9.96
N VAL A 727 16.36 -35.60 -10.23
CA VAL A 727 17.06 -34.67 -9.35
C VAL A 727 16.04 -33.87 -8.57
N SER A 728 16.15 -33.90 -7.24
CA SER A 728 15.46 -32.96 -6.37
C SER A 728 16.40 -31.83 -6.00
N GLU A 729 15.90 -30.61 -6.03
CA GLU A 729 16.57 -29.43 -5.52
C GLU A 729 15.65 -28.58 -4.67
N ILE A 730 16.25 -27.76 -3.82
CA ILE A 730 15.51 -26.81 -3.01
C ILE A 730 15.27 -25.61 -3.93
N LEU A 731 14.01 -25.38 -4.28
CA LEU A 731 13.61 -24.19 -5.02
C LEU A 731 13.69 -22.97 -4.11
N ILE A 732 13.12 -23.10 -2.91
CA ILE A 732 13.16 -22.07 -1.88
C ILE A 732 13.07 -22.66 -0.47
N GLU A 733 13.63 -21.99 0.53
CA GLU A 733 13.39 -22.27 1.97
C GLU A 733 12.81 -21.00 2.58
N LYS A 734 11.57 -21.06 3.07
CA LYS A 734 10.78 -19.95 3.64
C LYS A 734 10.33 -20.31 5.05
N PRO A 735 10.18 -19.39 6.02
CA PRO A 735 9.60 -19.69 7.33
C PRO A 735 8.21 -20.33 7.24
N GLU A 736 7.38 -19.87 6.30
CA GLU A 736 6.07 -20.42 5.92
C GLU A 736 5.91 -20.41 4.39
N ILE A 737 5.14 -21.38 3.89
CA ILE A 737 4.73 -21.44 2.47
C ILE A 737 3.25 -21.81 2.51
N ASN A 738 2.38 -20.81 2.65
CA ASN A 738 0.95 -20.97 2.87
C ASN A 738 0.24 -21.74 1.76
N SER A 739 0.56 -21.44 0.50
CA SER A 739 0.02 -22.12 -0.67
C SER A 739 1.06 -22.16 -1.77
N PHE A 740 0.97 -23.11 -2.68
CA PHE A 740 1.83 -23.14 -3.85
C PHE A 740 1.19 -23.96 -4.96
N PHE A 741 1.64 -23.68 -6.17
CA PHE A 741 1.20 -24.26 -7.41
C PHE A 741 2.34 -24.25 -8.42
N ILE A 742 2.22 -25.06 -9.45
CA ILE A 742 3.16 -25.07 -10.57
C ILE A 742 2.36 -25.23 -11.85
N ASP A 743 2.70 -24.45 -12.87
CA ASP A 743 2.17 -24.56 -14.23
C ASP A 743 3.26 -24.38 -15.29
N GLY A 744 3.48 -25.42 -16.10
CA GLY A 744 4.59 -25.52 -17.03
C GLY A 744 5.94 -25.28 -16.35
N ASP A 745 6.63 -24.24 -16.82
CA ASP A 745 7.90 -23.80 -16.28
C ASP A 745 7.75 -22.80 -15.13
N TYR A 746 6.57 -22.61 -14.56
CA TYR A 746 6.33 -21.58 -13.57
C TYR A 746 5.87 -22.16 -12.25
N VAL A 747 6.66 -21.95 -11.20
CA VAL A 747 6.29 -22.29 -9.83
C VAL A 747 5.79 -21.03 -9.16
N VAL A 748 4.54 -21.08 -8.70
CA VAL A 748 3.91 -19.99 -7.97
C VAL A 748 3.75 -20.41 -6.52
N TRP A 749 4.16 -19.60 -5.56
CA TRP A 749 3.82 -19.89 -4.17
C TRP A 749 3.47 -18.63 -3.42
N MET A 750 2.67 -18.81 -2.39
CA MET A 750 2.21 -17.81 -1.46
C MET A 750 2.86 -18.14 -0.13
N ASP A 751 3.58 -17.19 0.48
CA ASP A 751 4.11 -17.38 1.83
C ASP A 751 3.16 -16.89 2.92
N GLU A 752 3.61 -16.83 4.18
CA GLU A 752 2.77 -16.46 5.33
C GLU A 752 2.04 -15.14 5.15
N GLU A 753 2.63 -14.24 4.36
CA GLU A 753 2.20 -12.88 4.12
C GLU A 753 1.26 -12.74 2.91
N GLY A 754 0.74 -13.83 2.36
CA GLY A 754 -0.13 -13.76 1.19
C GLY A 754 0.57 -13.32 -0.12
N LYS A 755 1.89 -13.01 -0.09
CA LYS A 755 2.68 -12.59 -1.26
C LYS A 755 2.80 -13.74 -2.24
N ILE A 756 2.36 -13.52 -3.48
CA ILE A 756 2.39 -14.52 -4.56
C ILE A 756 3.69 -14.38 -5.34
N TYR A 757 4.62 -15.30 -5.09
CA TYR A 757 5.86 -15.47 -5.82
C TYR A 757 5.62 -16.27 -7.08
N PHE A 758 6.34 -15.95 -8.15
CA PHE A 758 6.36 -16.68 -9.40
C PHE A 758 7.81 -16.92 -9.81
N TYR A 759 8.15 -18.16 -10.15
CA TYR A 759 9.50 -18.58 -10.48
C TYR A 759 9.52 -19.32 -11.81
N ASN A 760 10.29 -18.83 -12.77
CA ASN A 760 10.47 -19.47 -14.07
C ASN A 760 11.64 -20.47 -14.04
N LEU A 761 11.33 -21.76 -14.22
CA LEU A 761 12.26 -22.89 -14.24
C LEU A 761 13.27 -22.87 -15.40
N LEU A 762 13.05 -22.04 -16.44
CA LEU A 762 13.94 -21.94 -17.59
C LEU A 762 15.06 -20.89 -17.45
N ASN A 763 14.99 -19.98 -16.48
CA ASN A 763 15.90 -18.82 -16.38
C ASN A 763 16.76 -18.79 -15.12
#